data_AF-A0AAV5LJ02-F1
#
_entry.id   AF-A0AAV5LJ02-F1
#
_cell.length_a   1.000
_cell.length_b   1.000
_cell.length_c   1.000
_cell.angle_alpha   90.00
_cell.angle_beta   90.00
_cell.angle_gamma   90.00
#
_symmetry.space_group_name_H-M   'P 1'
#
loop_
_entity.id
_entity.type
_entity.pdbx_description
1 polymer ?
#
loop_
_entity_poly.entity_id
_entity_poly.type
_entity_poly.pdbx_seq_one_letter_code
_entity_poly.pdbx_strand_id
1 'polypeptide(L)'
;MVAKGPQNSTDSLKVEVGEIDTSAPFQSVKDAVTLFGEGAFSGEKPAIKKVKPHSAERVLAKETQLHLAQNELSKLKEQLKNAETTKAQALVELEKARKRVDDLTNKLKTVNQAKDSAVKATEDAKNQANHIEEAKPANLPGSDGARKQDLEAAREQYITVITELDAAKQELRKIHQDCNAALEAKVAAFNEAAEAGSAAKANMEKVSELSKEISVIQESIRQVKLASLEAQQEQAKTFSEKEAQRESYKAALQESAKKVLALKNEFDPEVTQSLEAQLAETVNEIETLQRQMDAAKTSDLESVKSVTSELDGAKESLQKVAEEESSLRSLVESLKVELEKVKKEHLELREKEVETESLAGNLHVKLRKSKSELEGFLAEESRARGACEEMISTLQQLSTETENARREAEEMKKRAVELKKEAEASKLALEEAEKNLRLALEEAEGAKEAETRALDHINALSERTNAARASTSGSGANITISREEFESISQKVEESDSLAEMKVAAAMAQVEAVKASENEALKRLEATQKEIKDMKAATQDALKRAEMAEAAKRAVEGELRRWREREQKKAAEAASRILAEAHMSTEASPQHYRIQKQNPPPPGSIIETRKLEKAKTSVSKKVLLPNISGIFHRKKSQVEGGLPSYLPGENAL
;
A
#
# COMPACT_ATOMS: atom_id res chain seq x y z
N MET A 1 47.51 10.50 -0.58
CA MET A 1 47.40 11.00 0.82
C MET A 1 46.81 9.87 1.66
N VAL A 2 47.49 9.45 2.74
CA VAL A 2 47.05 9.69 4.14
C VAL A 2 45.62 9.16 4.36
N ALA A 3 45.41 7.90 4.75
CA ALA A 3 45.62 7.27 6.08
C ALA A 3 44.50 7.65 7.10
N LYS A 4 44.10 6.81 8.07
CA LYS A 4 44.54 5.46 8.48
C LYS A 4 43.39 4.75 9.23
N GLY A 5 43.20 3.45 9.05
CA GLY A 5 42.39 2.63 9.96
C GLY A 5 43.25 1.94 11.03
N PRO A 6 42.82 1.80 12.29
CA PRO A 6 43.51 0.97 13.29
C PRO A 6 43.11 -0.51 13.15
N GLN A 7 44.09 -1.40 13.19
CA GLN A 7 43.88 -2.83 13.44
C GLN A 7 44.02 -3.10 14.95
N ASN A 8 43.17 -3.94 15.53
CA ASN A 8 43.30 -4.43 16.91
C ASN A 8 43.43 -5.96 16.93
N SER A 9 44.65 -6.48 16.97
CA SER A 9 44.95 -7.89 17.36
C SER A 9 46.45 -8.15 17.54
N THR A 10 46.97 -7.89 18.74
CA THR A 10 48.28 -8.42 19.20
C THR A 10 48.22 -8.68 20.71
N ASP A 11 48.83 -9.76 21.17
CA ASP A 11 48.75 -10.23 22.56
C ASP A 11 49.35 -9.29 23.62
N SER A 12 48.88 -9.44 24.86
CA SER A 12 49.65 -9.12 26.07
C SER A 12 49.22 -10.00 27.25
N LEU A 13 49.98 -11.05 27.53
CA LEU A 13 49.91 -11.74 28.82
C LEU A 13 50.54 -10.86 29.91
N LYS A 14 49.84 -10.58 31.02
CA LYS A 14 50.42 -10.59 32.39
C LYS A 14 49.47 -10.27 33.55
N VAL A 15 49.77 -10.92 34.67
CA VAL A 15 49.56 -10.52 36.08
C VAL A 15 48.10 -10.39 36.57
N GLU A 16 47.69 -11.47 37.23
CA GLU A 16 46.81 -11.52 38.40
C GLU A 16 47.02 -10.36 39.40
N VAL A 17 45.95 -9.61 39.67
CA VAL A 17 45.79 -8.76 40.87
C VAL A 17 44.36 -8.99 41.36
N GLY A 18 44.19 -9.33 42.64
CA GLY A 18 42.90 -9.75 43.19
C GLY A 18 41.86 -8.63 43.25
N GLU A 19 40.61 -8.96 42.94
CA GLU A 19 39.46 -8.09 43.18
C GLU A 19 39.20 -7.98 44.69
N ILE A 20 38.95 -6.76 45.17
CA ILE A 20 38.67 -6.49 46.58
C ILE A 20 37.15 -6.48 46.77
N ASP A 21 36.64 -7.44 47.56
CA ASP A 21 35.27 -7.40 48.06
C ASP A 21 35.06 -6.12 48.90
N THR A 22 34.01 -5.37 48.57
CA THR A 22 33.65 -4.08 49.18
C THR A 22 32.33 -4.14 49.96
N SER A 23 31.86 -5.35 50.29
CA SER A 23 30.75 -5.56 51.21
C SER A 23 31.07 -5.08 52.64
N ALA A 24 30.01 -4.82 53.43
CA ALA A 24 30.10 -4.00 54.63
C ALA A 24 30.88 -4.65 55.81
N PRO A 25 31.52 -3.85 56.70
CA PRO A 25 32.38 -4.40 57.74
C PRO A 25 31.71 -5.35 58.73
N PHE A 26 32.43 -6.42 59.03
CA PHE A 26 32.20 -7.46 60.04
C PHE A 26 31.73 -6.89 61.39
N GLN A 27 30.59 -7.40 61.90
CA GLN A 27 29.90 -6.86 63.08
C GLN A 27 30.54 -7.24 64.44
N SER A 28 31.59 -8.06 64.47
CA SER A 28 32.27 -8.43 65.71
C SER A 28 33.74 -8.80 65.51
N VAL A 29 34.61 -8.28 66.37
CA VAL A 29 36.06 -8.60 66.40
C VAL A 29 36.30 -10.06 66.82
N LYS A 30 35.32 -10.74 67.45
CA LYS A 30 35.47 -12.16 67.84
C LYS A 30 35.57 -13.11 66.65
N ASP A 31 34.87 -12.84 65.56
CA ASP A 31 34.75 -13.80 64.47
C ASP A 31 36.04 -13.86 63.63
N ALA A 32 36.71 -12.71 63.47
CA ALA A 32 38.02 -12.61 62.82
C ALA A 32 39.11 -13.45 63.50
N VAL A 33 39.05 -13.63 64.82
CA VAL A 33 40.03 -14.45 65.58
C VAL A 33 39.90 -15.94 65.27
N THR A 34 38.71 -16.40 64.84
CA THR A 34 38.49 -17.82 64.49
C THR A 34 39.09 -18.19 63.14
N LEU A 35 39.33 -17.21 62.24
CA LEU A 35 39.71 -17.46 60.84
C LEU A 35 41.21 -17.77 60.63
N PHE A 36 42.06 -17.51 61.63
CA PHE A 36 43.52 -17.69 61.57
C PHE A 36 44.06 -18.63 62.67
N GLY A 37 43.18 -19.40 63.31
CA GLY A 37 43.42 -20.09 64.58
C GLY A 37 43.89 -21.55 64.55
N GLU A 38 44.59 -22.04 63.51
CA GLU A 38 45.05 -23.44 63.48
C GLU A 38 46.45 -23.60 62.83
N GLY A 39 47.47 -23.96 63.63
CA GLY A 39 48.88 -23.86 63.20
C GLY A 39 49.94 -24.51 64.11
N ALA A 40 49.78 -25.82 64.40
CA ALA A 40 50.78 -26.76 64.97
C ALA A 40 51.39 -26.51 66.37
N PHE A 41 51.37 -27.54 67.24
CA PHE A 41 52.57 -28.32 67.64
C PHE A 41 52.26 -29.42 68.70
N SER A 42 52.81 -30.62 68.47
CA SER A 42 53.20 -31.69 69.44
C SER A 42 52.22 -32.25 70.50
N GLY A 43 52.26 -33.58 70.71
CA GLY A 43 51.67 -34.25 71.89
C GLY A 43 51.30 -35.73 71.66
N GLU A 44 51.82 -36.64 72.49
CA GLU A 44 51.61 -38.10 72.35
C GLU A 44 50.47 -38.68 73.22
N LYS A 45 49.90 -39.79 72.72
CA LYS A 45 49.20 -40.87 73.47
C LYS A 45 47.77 -40.58 74.02
N PRO A 46 46.97 -41.64 74.27
CA PRO A 46 45.56 -41.60 73.88
C PRO A 46 44.57 -41.33 75.02
N ALA A 47 43.52 -40.57 74.71
CA ALA A 47 42.32 -40.43 75.55
C ALA A 47 41.06 -40.61 74.69
N ILE A 48 40.20 -41.55 75.09
CA ILE A 48 38.93 -41.82 74.41
C ILE A 48 38.04 -40.56 74.51
N LYS A 49 37.83 -39.87 73.39
CA LYS A 49 36.88 -38.75 73.27
C LYS A 49 35.94 -38.99 72.11
N LYS A 50 34.64 -38.81 72.39
CA LYS A 50 33.52 -39.14 71.50
C LYS A 50 33.66 -38.48 70.14
N VAL A 51 33.32 -39.21 69.07
CA VAL A 51 33.19 -38.64 67.72
C VAL A 51 32.19 -37.48 67.77
N LYS A 52 32.64 -36.27 67.41
CA LYS A 52 31.78 -35.08 67.34
C LYS A 52 30.87 -35.16 66.10
N PRO A 53 29.58 -34.73 66.17
CA PRO A 53 28.65 -34.80 65.04
C PRO A 53 29.06 -34.03 63.78
N HIS A 54 29.95 -33.04 63.89
CA HIS A 54 30.39 -32.15 62.80
C HIS A 54 31.13 -32.84 61.63
N SER A 55 31.20 -34.17 61.57
CA SER A 55 31.58 -34.91 60.36
C SER A 55 30.38 -35.12 59.45
N ALA A 56 29.29 -35.71 59.95
CA ALA A 56 28.05 -35.97 59.20
C ALA A 56 27.41 -34.67 58.71
N GLU A 57 27.36 -33.64 59.56
CA GLU A 57 26.86 -32.29 59.25
C GLU A 57 27.65 -31.64 58.10
N ARG A 58 28.99 -31.80 58.08
CA ARG A 58 29.84 -31.32 56.97
C ARG A 58 29.79 -32.20 55.72
N VAL A 59 29.39 -33.46 55.83
CA VAL A 59 29.08 -34.30 54.65
C VAL A 59 27.77 -33.83 54.02
N LEU A 60 26.69 -33.68 54.80
CA LEU A 60 25.39 -33.20 54.31
C LEU A 60 25.48 -31.79 53.69
N ALA A 61 26.24 -30.88 54.28
CA ALA A 61 26.47 -29.56 53.70
C ALA A 61 27.22 -29.64 52.34
N LYS A 62 28.24 -30.51 52.23
CA LYS A 62 28.96 -30.75 50.97
C LYS A 62 28.11 -31.47 49.92
N GLU A 63 27.23 -32.38 50.33
CA GLU A 63 26.31 -33.09 49.45
C GLU A 63 25.20 -32.17 48.93
N THR A 64 24.73 -31.23 49.76
CA THR A 64 23.85 -30.13 49.34
C THR A 64 24.54 -29.21 48.33
N GLN A 65 25.80 -28.81 48.58
CA GLN A 65 26.60 -28.04 47.62
C GLN A 65 26.85 -28.83 46.31
N LEU A 66 27.12 -30.13 46.40
CA LEU A 66 27.30 -31.00 45.24
C LEU A 66 26.02 -31.03 44.38
N HIS A 67 24.85 -31.14 45.01
CA HIS A 67 23.58 -31.18 44.29
C HIS A 67 23.21 -29.84 43.65
N LEU A 68 23.49 -28.71 44.33
CA LEU A 68 23.38 -27.37 43.74
C LEU A 68 24.31 -27.23 42.53
N ALA A 69 25.59 -27.60 42.65
CA ALA A 69 26.56 -27.54 41.55
C ALA A 69 26.18 -28.48 40.38
N GLN A 70 25.56 -29.64 40.65
CA GLN A 70 25.00 -30.52 39.61
C GLN A 70 23.83 -29.87 38.86
N ASN A 71 23.00 -29.10 39.55
CA ASN A 71 21.85 -28.40 38.98
C ASN A 71 22.27 -27.15 38.19
N GLU A 72 23.30 -26.44 38.65
CA GLU A 72 23.95 -25.39 37.85
C GLU A 72 24.63 -25.97 36.61
N LEU A 73 25.32 -27.11 36.73
CA LEU A 73 25.93 -27.83 35.61
C LEU A 73 24.90 -28.30 34.57
N SER A 74 23.70 -28.76 35.00
CA SER A 74 22.65 -29.16 34.06
C SER A 74 22.10 -27.95 33.29
N LYS A 75 21.82 -26.84 33.99
CA LYS A 75 21.40 -25.56 33.41
C LYS A 75 22.42 -24.98 32.44
N LEU A 76 23.71 -25.02 32.78
CA LEU A 76 24.79 -24.59 31.90
C LEU A 76 24.94 -25.49 30.66
N LYS A 77 24.75 -26.81 30.78
CA LYS A 77 24.72 -27.74 29.64
C LYS A 77 23.54 -27.49 28.70
N GLU A 78 22.37 -27.17 29.25
CA GLU A 78 21.19 -26.81 28.46
C GLU A 78 21.39 -25.48 27.72
N GLN A 79 21.92 -24.46 28.41
CA GLN A 79 22.30 -23.19 27.79
C GLN A 79 23.36 -23.37 26.69
N LEU A 80 24.38 -24.21 26.90
CA LEU A 80 25.38 -24.55 25.89
C LEU A 80 24.72 -25.19 24.66
N LYS A 81 23.87 -26.20 24.84
CA LYS A 81 23.15 -26.87 23.73
C LYS A 81 22.26 -25.90 22.95
N ASN A 82 21.61 -24.96 23.64
CA ASN A 82 20.77 -23.94 23.02
C ASN A 82 21.62 -22.89 22.26
N ALA A 83 22.82 -22.56 22.74
CA ALA A 83 23.78 -21.73 22.02
C ALA A 83 24.39 -22.46 20.80
N GLU A 84 24.69 -23.75 20.91
CA GLU A 84 25.22 -24.59 19.82
C GLU A 84 24.22 -24.77 18.68
N THR A 85 22.95 -25.05 19.00
CA THR A 85 21.87 -25.13 18.00
C THR A 85 21.62 -23.78 17.32
N THR A 86 21.56 -22.68 18.08
CA THR A 86 21.47 -21.32 17.53
C THR A 86 22.64 -21.00 16.61
N LYS A 87 23.88 -21.34 17.01
CA LYS A 87 25.09 -21.17 16.19
C LYS A 87 25.05 -22.00 14.91
N ALA A 88 24.62 -23.25 14.97
CA ALA A 88 24.48 -24.11 13.80
C ALA A 88 23.47 -23.54 12.79
N GLN A 89 22.32 -23.07 13.27
CA GLN A 89 21.29 -22.46 12.41
C GLN A 89 21.75 -21.11 11.82
N ALA A 90 22.48 -20.30 12.58
CA ALA A 90 23.10 -19.07 12.09
C ALA A 90 24.15 -19.33 10.99
N LEU A 91 24.95 -20.41 11.11
CA LEU A 91 25.90 -20.83 10.07
C LEU A 91 25.19 -21.27 8.77
N VAL A 92 24.07 -21.99 8.87
CA VAL A 92 23.26 -22.38 7.71
C VAL A 92 22.66 -21.16 7.00
N GLU A 93 22.14 -20.17 7.75
CA GLU A 93 21.65 -18.93 7.14
C GLU A 93 22.77 -18.05 6.55
N LEU A 94 23.95 -18.03 7.17
CA LEU A 94 25.14 -17.37 6.63
C LEU A 94 25.57 -18.00 5.30
N GLU A 95 25.56 -19.33 5.18
CA GLU A 95 25.90 -20.01 3.92
C GLU A 95 24.85 -19.77 2.83
N LYS A 96 23.55 -19.79 3.19
CA LYS A 96 22.45 -19.39 2.29
C LYS A 96 22.55 -17.93 1.86
N ALA A 97 23.00 -17.03 2.72
CA ALA A 97 23.22 -15.63 2.39
C ALA A 97 24.42 -15.46 1.44
N ARG A 98 25.53 -16.16 1.71
CA ARG A 98 26.72 -16.16 0.86
C ARG A 98 26.41 -16.66 -0.56
N LYS A 99 25.75 -17.80 -0.69
CA LYS A 99 25.32 -18.34 -2.00
C LYS A 99 24.46 -17.34 -2.79
N ARG A 100 23.53 -16.65 -2.13
CA ARG A 100 22.73 -15.57 -2.76
C ARG A 100 23.59 -14.37 -3.20
N VAL A 101 24.62 -14.00 -2.44
CA VAL A 101 25.57 -12.93 -2.84
C VAL A 101 26.41 -13.36 -4.04
N ASP A 102 26.89 -14.60 -4.07
CA ASP A 102 27.65 -15.16 -5.19
C ASP A 102 26.77 -15.23 -6.46
N ASP A 103 25.52 -15.70 -6.35
CA ASP A 103 24.53 -15.71 -7.45
C ASP A 103 24.22 -14.31 -8.00
N LEU A 104 24.01 -13.33 -7.11
CA LEU A 104 23.75 -11.94 -7.50
C LEU A 104 24.98 -11.29 -8.13
N THR A 105 26.18 -11.60 -7.65
CA THR A 105 27.45 -11.13 -8.22
C THR A 105 27.67 -11.70 -9.62
N ASN A 106 27.38 -12.99 -9.83
CA ASN A 106 27.43 -13.61 -11.15
C ASN A 106 26.40 -12.99 -12.12
N LYS A 107 25.15 -12.79 -11.69
CA LYS A 107 24.11 -12.11 -12.48
C LYS A 107 24.52 -10.67 -12.84
N LEU A 108 25.06 -9.90 -11.89
CA LEU A 108 25.54 -8.54 -12.11
C LEU A 108 26.73 -8.49 -13.09
N LYS A 109 27.61 -9.49 -13.06
CA LYS A 109 28.70 -9.64 -14.02
C LYS A 109 28.16 -9.90 -15.43
N THR A 110 27.22 -10.84 -15.59
CA THR A 110 26.57 -11.13 -16.89
C THR A 110 25.83 -9.91 -17.44
N VAL A 111 25.08 -9.18 -16.59
CA VAL A 111 24.37 -7.95 -17.00
C VAL A 111 25.34 -6.86 -17.44
N ASN A 112 26.47 -6.68 -16.74
CA ASN A 112 27.49 -5.72 -17.18
C ASN A 112 28.14 -6.14 -18.50
N GLN A 113 28.50 -7.41 -18.67
CA GLN A 113 29.04 -7.92 -19.93
C GLN A 113 28.07 -7.71 -21.10
N ALA A 114 26.78 -8.01 -20.92
CA ALA A 114 25.75 -7.77 -21.93
C ALA A 114 25.60 -6.27 -22.26
N LYS A 115 25.60 -5.40 -21.23
CA LYS A 115 25.55 -3.94 -21.37
C LYS A 115 26.78 -3.39 -22.12
N ASP A 116 27.99 -3.87 -21.79
CA ASP A 116 29.24 -3.45 -22.44
C ASP A 116 29.28 -3.93 -23.90
N SER A 117 28.81 -5.16 -24.18
CA SER A 117 28.63 -5.66 -25.55
C SER A 117 27.59 -4.85 -26.34
N ALA A 118 26.47 -4.47 -25.73
CA ALA A 118 25.45 -3.65 -26.37
C ALA A 118 25.96 -2.23 -26.69
N VAL A 119 26.67 -1.59 -25.75
CA VAL A 119 27.33 -0.29 -25.98
C VAL A 119 28.32 -0.40 -27.14
N LYS A 120 29.14 -1.45 -27.18
CA LYS A 120 30.06 -1.67 -28.29
C LYS A 120 29.31 -1.84 -29.62
N ALA A 121 28.26 -2.65 -29.66
CA ALA A 121 27.45 -2.84 -30.87
C ALA A 121 26.80 -1.53 -31.35
N THR A 122 26.35 -0.66 -30.44
CA THR A 122 25.80 0.66 -30.82
C THR A 122 26.87 1.62 -31.37
N GLU A 123 28.10 1.59 -30.84
CA GLU A 123 29.18 2.44 -31.34
C GLU A 123 29.76 1.87 -32.66
N ASP A 124 29.88 0.55 -32.79
CA ASP A 124 30.25 -0.12 -34.05
C ASP A 124 29.21 0.16 -35.17
N ALA A 125 27.91 0.13 -34.87
CA ALA A 125 26.84 0.47 -35.82
C ALA A 125 26.82 1.97 -36.19
N LYS A 126 27.09 2.86 -35.22
CA LYS A 126 27.24 4.31 -35.44
C LYS A 126 28.47 4.63 -36.30
N ASN A 127 29.58 3.92 -36.11
CA ASN A 127 30.75 4.05 -36.98
C ASN A 127 30.48 3.56 -38.41
N GLN A 128 29.68 2.51 -38.58
CA GLN A 128 29.20 2.11 -39.91
C GLN A 128 28.27 3.15 -40.55
N ALA A 129 27.35 3.75 -39.77
CA ALA A 129 26.48 4.83 -40.26
C ALA A 129 27.30 6.05 -40.71
N ASN A 130 28.30 6.47 -39.93
CA ASN A 130 29.23 7.55 -40.30
C ASN A 130 30.00 7.22 -41.59
N HIS A 131 30.50 6.00 -41.75
CA HIS A 131 31.17 5.58 -42.99
C HIS A 131 30.23 5.55 -44.20
N ILE A 132 28.94 5.24 -44.03
CA ILE A 132 27.92 5.33 -45.09
C ILE A 132 27.61 6.79 -45.43
N GLU A 133 27.67 7.71 -44.46
CA GLU A 133 27.49 9.16 -44.66
C GLU A 133 28.71 9.81 -45.36
N GLU A 134 29.93 9.36 -45.08
CA GLU A 134 31.15 9.78 -45.79
C GLU A 134 31.25 9.17 -47.21
N ALA A 135 30.74 7.95 -47.41
CA ALA A 135 30.80 7.22 -48.68
C ALA A 135 29.79 7.72 -49.72
N LYS A 136 30.01 8.94 -50.25
CA LYS A 136 29.29 9.45 -51.43
C LYS A 136 29.34 8.43 -52.58
N PRO A 137 28.20 8.01 -53.15
CA PRO A 137 28.18 7.03 -54.24
C PRO A 137 28.72 7.65 -55.53
N ALA A 138 29.93 7.26 -55.93
CA ALA A 138 30.44 7.49 -57.27
C ALA A 138 29.62 6.67 -58.28
N ASN A 139 29.24 7.27 -59.41
CA ASN A 139 28.43 6.60 -60.41
C ASN A 139 29.23 5.52 -61.17
N LEU A 140 28.74 4.29 -61.14
CA LEU A 140 29.04 3.26 -62.14
C LEU A 140 27.71 2.74 -62.74
N PRO A 141 27.54 2.73 -64.07
CA PRO A 141 26.35 2.23 -64.72
C PRO A 141 26.40 0.71 -64.89
N GLY A 142 25.30 0.01 -64.57
CA GLY A 142 25.12 -1.40 -64.94
C GLY A 142 25.05 -2.41 -63.80
N SER A 143 24.12 -2.26 -62.84
CA SER A 143 23.56 -3.41 -62.12
C SER A 143 22.18 -3.10 -61.51
N ASP A 144 21.17 -2.98 -62.37
CA ASP A 144 19.77 -2.75 -61.94
C ASP A 144 19.13 -4.02 -61.32
N GLY A 145 19.76 -5.19 -61.52
CA GLY A 145 19.43 -6.43 -60.84
C GLY A 145 19.92 -6.46 -59.39
N ALA A 146 21.22 -6.23 -59.16
CA ALA A 146 21.78 -6.28 -57.80
C ALA A 146 21.10 -5.27 -56.87
N ARG A 147 20.90 -4.02 -57.31
CA ARG A 147 20.22 -2.99 -56.48
C ARG A 147 18.79 -3.35 -56.06
N LYS A 148 18.08 -4.15 -56.85
CA LYS A 148 16.76 -4.70 -56.46
C LYS A 148 16.91 -5.85 -55.46
N GLN A 149 17.90 -6.71 -55.68
CA GLN A 149 18.25 -7.80 -54.79
C GLN A 149 18.72 -7.30 -53.41
N ASP A 150 19.50 -6.23 -53.36
CA ASP A 150 19.92 -5.52 -52.14
C ASP A 150 18.71 -4.92 -51.40
N LEU A 151 17.76 -4.33 -52.14
CA LEU A 151 16.53 -3.75 -51.57
C LEU A 151 15.57 -4.81 -51.02
N GLU A 152 15.44 -5.95 -51.70
CA GLU A 152 14.62 -7.07 -51.24
C GLU A 152 15.29 -7.76 -50.04
N ALA A 153 16.61 -7.98 -50.06
CA ALA A 153 17.35 -8.49 -48.91
C ALA A 153 17.26 -7.57 -47.68
N ALA A 154 17.31 -6.24 -47.86
CA ALA A 154 17.09 -5.28 -46.79
C ALA A 154 15.65 -5.35 -46.22
N ARG A 155 14.65 -5.66 -47.05
CA ARG A 155 13.26 -5.89 -46.61
C ARG A 155 13.12 -7.21 -45.87
N GLU A 156 13.73 -8.29 -46.35
CA GLU A 156 13.73 -9.60 -45.68
C GLU A 156 14.41 -9.51 -44.30
N GLN A 157 15.53 -8.79 -44.20
CA GLN A 157 16.18 -8.47 -42.91
C GLN A 157 15.25 -7.64 -42.01
N TYR A 158 14.60 -6.59 -42.53
CA TYR A 158 13.68 -5.75 -41.74
C TYR A 158 12.45 -6.54 -41.23
N ILE A 159 11.88 -7.42 -42.06
CA ILE A 159 10.80 -8.35 -41.67
C ILE A 159 11.30 -9.30 -40.57
N THR A 160 12.50 -9.88 -40.73
CA THR A 160 13.10 -10.79 -39.74
C THR A 160 13.28 -10.09 -38.39
N VAL A 161 13.89 -8.90 -38.38
CA VAL A 161 14.08 -8.08 -37.17
C VAL A 161 12.75 -7.68 -36.51
N ILE A 162 11.69 -7.43 -37.28
CA ILE A 162 10.34 -7.21 -36.73
C ILE A 162 9.79 -8.47 -36.07
N THR A 163 9.90 -9.64 -36.70
CA THR A 163 9.42 -10.90 -36.11
C THR A 163 10.19 -11.32 -34.86
N GLU A 164 11.52 -11.10 -34.84
CA GLU A 164 12.35 -11.28 -33.64
C GLU A 164 11.96 -10.30 -32.52
N LEU A 165 11.73 -9.02 -32.85
CA LEU A 165 11.28 -8.01 -31.90
C LEU A 165 9.90 -8.35 -31.31
N ASP A 166 8.95 -8.84 -32.10
CA ASP A 166 7.63 -9.23 -31.61
C ASP A 166 7.66 -10.55 -30.82
N ALA A 167 8.55 -11.48 -31.15
CA ALA A 167 8.84 -12.65 -30.32
C ALA A 167 9.45 -12.23 -28.96
N ALA A 168 10.41 -11.29 -28.96
CA ALA A 168 10.99 -10.74 -27.74
C ALA A 168 9.96 -10.02 -26.86
N LYS A 169 9.00 -9.29 -27.46
CA LYS A 169 7.85 -8.71 -26.72
C LYS A 169 6.88 -9.78 -26.17
N GLN A 170 6.77 -10.95 -26.80
CA GLN A 170 5.96 -12.06 -26.27
C GLN A 170 6.65 -12.72 -25.07
N GLU A 171 7.92 -13.09 -25.19
CA GLU A 171 8.69 -13.66 -24.07
C GLU A 171 8.84 -12.66 -22.91
N LEU A 172 9.01 -11.35 -23.16
CA LEU A 172 9.00 -10.34 -22.08
C LEU A 172 7.68 -10.31 -21.31
N ARG A 173 6.53 -10.39 -21.99
CA ARG A 173 5.21 -10.44 -21.34
C ARG A 173 5.02 -11.72 -20.52
N LYS A 174 5.48 -12.86 -21.04
CA LYS A 174 5.49 -14.15 -20.35
C LYS A 174 6.38 -14.13 -19.10
N ILE A 175 7.61 -13.61 -19.21
CA ILE A 175 8.52 -13.42 -18.06
C ILE A 175 7.89 -12.50 -17.00
N HIS A 176 7.13 -11.46 -17.38
CA HIS A 176 6.38 -10.66 -16.42
C HIS A 176 5.25 -11.44 -15.73
N GLN A 177 4.51 -12.29 -16.46
CA GLN A 177 3.48 -13.16 -15.90
C GLN A 177 4.08 -14.20 -14.94
N ASP A 178 5.15 -14.88 -15.35
CA ASP A 178 5.89 -15.86 -14.54
C ASP A 178 6.47 -15.21 -13.27
N CYS A 179 6.99 -13.98 -13.38
CA CYS A 179 7.51 -13.22 -12.24
C CYS A 179 6.40 -12.82 -11.25
N ASN A 180 5.23 -12.41 -11.73
CA ASN A 180 4.08 -12.10 -10.90
C ASN A 180 3.57 -13.36 -10.18
N ALA A 181 3.40 -14.48 -10.90
CA ALA A 181 2.99 -15.76 -10.32
C ALA A 181 4.00 -16.29 -9.28
N ALA A 182 5.30 -16.13 -9.53
CA ALA A 182 6.35 -16.47 -8.57
C ALA A 182 6.34 -15.55 -7.33
N LEU A 183 5.94 -14.27 -7.48
CA LEU A 183 5.79 -13.35 -6.37
C LEU A 183 4.54 -13.67 -5.52
N GLU A 184 3.42 -14.01 -6.17
CA GLU A 184 2.20 -14.48 -5.50
C GLU A 184 2.45 -15.78 -4.73
N ALA A 185 3.09 -16.77 -5.36
CA ALA A 185 3.48 -18.03 -4.70
C ALA A 185 4.44 -17.80 -3.53
N LYS A 186 5.37 -16.83 -3.63
CA LYS A 186 6.26 -16.45 -2.53
C LYS A 186 5.51 -15.78 -1.37
N VAL A 187 4.48 -14.98 -1.64
CA VAL A 187 3.62 -14.39 -0.59
C VAL A 187 2.79 -15.47 0.08
N ALA A 188 2.19 -16.39 -0.68
CA ALA A 188 1.46 -17.53 -0.13
C ALA A 188 2.35 -18.39 0.80
N ALA A 189 3.56 -18.75 0.35
CA ALA A 189 4.52 -19.52 1.14
C ALA A 189 5.01 -18.78 2.41
N PHE A 190 5.07 -17.45 2.40
CA PHE A 190 5.35 -16.68 3.62
C PHE A 190 4.17 -16.67 4.59
N ASN A 191 2.93 -16.59 4.11
CA ASN A 191 1.74 -16.66 4.95
C ASN A 191 1.63 -18.05 5.60
N GLU A 192 1.76 -19.11 4.80
CA GLU A 192 1.76 -20.51 5.29
C GLU A 192 2.87 -20.76 6.32
N ALA A 193 4.07 -20.23 6.10
CA ALA A 193 5.16 -20.30 7.08
C ALA A 193 4.87 -19.50 8.38
N ALA A 194 4.17 -18.37 8.30
CA ALA A 194 3.78 -17.58 9.47
C ALA A 194 2.64 -18.25 10.26
N GLU A 195 1.67 -18.86 9.57
CA GLU A 195 0.61 -19.68 10.18
C GLU A 195 1.19 -20.92 10.85
N ALA A 196 2.07 -21.67 10.16
CA ALA A 196 2.79 -22.81 10.72
C ALA A 196 3.65 -22.43 11.94
N GLY A 197 4.35 -21.29 11.89
CA GLY A 197 5.11 -20.76 13.02
C GLY A 197 4.23 -20.39 14.22
N SER A 198 3.06 -19.81 13.96
CA SER A 198 2.07 -19.45 14.99
C SER A 198 1.46 -20.71 15.64
N ALA A 199 1.11 -21.72 14.82
CA ALA A 199 0.62 -23.01 15.30
C ALA A 199 1.70 -23.77 16.09
N ALA A 200 2.96 -23.75 15.67
CA ALA A 200 4.08 -24.34 16.40
C ALA A 200 4.27 -23.67 17.77
N LYS A 201 4.14 -22.33 17.84
CA LYS A 201 4.20 -21.58 19.11
C LYS A 201 3.05 -21.98 20.05
N ALA A 202 1.80 -21.97 19.58
CA ALA A 202 0.64 -22.36 20.39
C ALA A 202 0.74 -23.81 20.89
N ASN A 203 1.23 -24.73 20.05
CA ASN A 203 1.50 -26.11 20.46
C ASN A 203 2.62 -26.20 21.51
N MET A 204 3.68 -25.40 21.41
CA MET A 204 4.76 -25.33 22.41
C MET A 204 4.26 -24.79 23.75
N GLU A 205 3.40 -23.76 23.74
CA GLU A 205 2.75 -23.22 24.94
C GLU A 205 1.89 -24.30 25.62
N LYS A 206 1.03 -24.98 24.86
CA LYS A 206 0.20 -26.10 25.34
C LYS A 206 1.00 -27.30 25.85
N VAL A 207 2.13 -27.64 25.21
CA VAL A 207 3.05 -28.67 25.71
C VAL A 207 3.69 -28.25 27.04
N SER A 208 3.98 -26.95 27.23
CA SER A 208 4.47 -26.44 28.52
C SER A 208 3.42 -26.51 29.63
N GLU A 209 2.14 -26.38 29.30
CA GLU A 209 1.02 -26.49 30.25
C GLU A 209 0.82 -27.95 30.65
N LEU A 210 0.67 -28.85 29.68
CA LEU A 210 0.58 -30.29 29.91
C LEU A 210 1.79 -30.84 30.68
N SER A 211 2.99 -30.29 30.46
CA SER A 211 4.18 -30.68 31.23
C SER A 211 4.07 -30.30 32.72
N LYS A 212 3.52 -29.12 33.04
CA LYS A 212 3.26 -28.69 34.43
C LYS A 212 2.20 -29.58 35.08
N GLU A 213 1.10 -29.85 34.38
CA GLU A 213 0.05 -30.76 34.86
C GLU A 213 0.60 -32.17 35.15
N ILE A 214 1.42 -32.71 34.25
CA ILE A 214 2.11 -33.99 34.44
C ILE A 214 3.03 -33.95 35.67
N SER A 215 3.78 -32.87 35.90
CA SER A 215 4.59 -32.72 37.13
C SER A 215 3.76 -32.69 38.41
N VAL A 216 2.62 -31.97 38.43
CA VAL A 216 1.71 -31.93 39.58
C VAL A 216 1.11 -33.32 39.85
N ILE A 217 0.66 -34.02 38.81
CA ILE A 217 0.11 -35.37 38.91
C ILE A 217 1.20 -36.36 39.40
N GLN A 218 2.42 -36.28 38.88
CA GLN A 218 3.53 -37.11 39.35
C GLN A 218 3.85 -36.88 40.83
N GLU A 219 3.82 -35.63 41.31
CA GLU A 219 4.07 -35.31 42.71
C GLU A 219 2.92 -35.79 43.62
N SER A 220 1.66 -35.61 43.24
CA SER A 220 0.53 -36.20 43.97
C SER A 220 0.61 -37.74 44.04
N ILE A 221 1.11 -38.39 42.98
CA ILE A 221 1.36 -39.84 42.96
C ILE A 221 2.51 -40.23 43.90
N ARG A 222 3.54 -39.39 44.10
CA ARG A 222 4.57 -39.62 45.13
C ARG A 222 3.98 -39.52 46.53
N GLN A 223 3.17 -38.50 46.79
CA GLN A 223 2.57 -38.24 48.09
C GLN A 223 1.57 -39.36 48.49
N VAL A 224 0.70 -39.79 47.58
CA VAL A 224 -0.20 -40.93 47.79
C VAL A 224 0.57 -42.23 48.02
N LYS A 225 1.70 -42.46 47.31
CA LYS A 225 2.55 -43.63 47.55
C LYS A 225 3.25 -43.59 48.92
N LEU A 226 3.68 -42.41 49.38
CA LEU A 226 4.28 -42.25 50.71
C LEU A 226 3.26 -42.54 51.80
N ALA A 227 2.10 -41.87 51.77
CA ALA A 227 1.02 -42.08 52.73
C ALA A 227 0.51 -43.54 52.76
N SER A 228 0.46 -44.21 51.59
CA SER A 228 0.11 -45.64 51.52
C SER A 228 1.15 -46.56 52.16
N LEU A 229 2.42 -46.16 52.20
CA LEU A 229 3.52 -46.94 52.78
C LEU A 229 3.58 -46.73 54.30
N GLU A 230 3.37 -45.49 54.75
CA GLU A 230 3.18 -45.13 56.16
C GLU A 230 1.96 -45.85 56.76
N ALA A 231 0.82 -45.86 56.05
CA ALA A 231 -0.38 -46.59 56.47
C ALA A 231 -0.14 -48.11 56.61
N GLN A 232 0.64 -48.72 55.70
CA GLN A 232 1.04 -50.12 55.82
C GLN A 232 1.98 -50.36 57.02
N GLN A 233 2.87 -49.40 57.34
CA GLN A 233 3.75 -49.48 58.49
C GLN A 233 2.99 -49.39 59.82
N GLU A 234 2.04 -48.45 59.97
CA GLU A 234 1.20 -48.37 61.17
C GLU A 234 0.25 -49.57 61.29
N GLN A 235 -0.27 -50.08 60.18
CA GLN A 235 -1.04 -51.33 60.16
C GLN A 235 -0.20 -52.51 60.68
N ALA A 236 1.06 -52.65 60.23
CA ALA A 236 1.96 -53.71 60.68
C ALA A 236 2.30 -53.62 62.18
N LYS A 237 2.55 -52.41 62.71
CA LYS A 237 2.71 -52.18 64.15
C LYS A 237 1.45 -52.56 64.94
N THR A 238 0.28 -52.13 64.45
CA THR A 238 -1.02 -52.42 65.09
C THR A 238 -1.30 -53.92 65.16
N PHE A 239 -0.87 -54.69 64.15
CA PHE A 239 -1.00 -56.15 64.18
C PHE A 239 -0.04 -56.81 65.18
N SER A 240 1.23 -56.42 65.22
CA SER A 240 2.20 -57.04 66.15
C SER A 240 1.90 -56.69 67.62
N GLU A 241 1.39 -55.49 67.91
CA GLU A 241 0.91 -55.15 69.25
C GLU A 241 -0.31 -55.98 69.67
N LYS A 242 -1.30 -56.16 68.78
CA LYS A 242 -2.46 -57.02 69.02
C LYS A 242 -2.08 -58.49 69.21
N GLU A 243 -1.06 -58.98 68.51
CA GLU A 243 -0.54 -60.33 68.67
C GLU A 243 0.17 -60.51 70.03
N ALA A 244 0.97 -59.55 70.46
CA ALA A 244 1.59 -59.54 71.78
C ALA A 244 0.54 -59.51 72.92
N GLN A 245 -0.50 -58.69 72.79
CA GLN A 245 -1.64 -58.67 73.73
C GLN A 245 -2.38 -60.02 73.75
N ARG A 246 -2.59 -60.66 72.59
CA ARG A 246 -3.29 -61.95 72.50
C ARG A 246 -2.55 -63.06 73.25
N GLU A 247 -1.22 -63.12 73.12
CA GLU A 247 -0.42 -64.12 73.83
C GLU A 247 -0.35 -63.87 75.35
N SER A 248 -0.39 -62.61 75.82
CA SER A 248 -0.42 -62.31 77.26
C SER A 248 -1.74 -62.74 77.91
N TYR A 249 -2.90 -62.48 77.29
CA TYR A 249 -4.20 -62.98 77.77
C TYR A 249 -4.26 -64.51 77.78
N LYS A 250 -3.72 -65.16 76.76
CA LYS A 250 -3.63 -66.63 76.64
C LYS A 250 -2.77 -67.24 77.76
N ALA A 251 -1.65 -66.60 78.12
CA ALA A 251 -0.82 -67.01 79.25
C ALA A 251 -1.56 -66.88 80.59
N ALA A 252 -2.22 -65.74 80.84
CA ALA A 252 -2.99 -65.51 82.07
C ALA A 252 -4.16 -66.51 82.22
N LEU A 253 -4.85 -66.84 81.12
CA LEU A 253 -5.89 -67.87 81.11
C LEU A 253 -5.32 -69.25 81.50
N GLN A 254 -4.19 -69.66 80.92
CA GLN A 254 -3.53 -70.93 81.30
C GLN A 254 -3.05 -70.95 82.76
N GLU A 255 -2.63 -69.81 83.31
CA GLU A 255 -2.25 -69.71 84.72
C GLU A 255 -3.47 -69.87 85.64
N SER A 256 -4.60 -69.23 85.31
CA SER A 256 -5.86 -69.37 86.06
C SER A 256 -6.39 -70.81 86.06
N ALA A 257 -6.33 -71.50 84.91
CA ALA A 257 -6.75 -72.90 84.80
C ALA A 257 -5.92 -73.85 85.67
N LYS A 258 -4.60 -73.59 85.80
CA LYS A 258 -3.72 -74.35 86.71
C LYS A 258 -4.08 -74.14 88.18
N LYS A 259 -4.45 -72.91 88.57
CA LYS A 259 -4.89 -72.59 89.94
C LYS A 259 -6.21 -73.30 90.29
N VAL A 260 -7.17 -73.33 89.36
CA VAL A 260 -8.44 -74.06 89.53
C VAL A 260 -8.24 -75.57 89.64
N LEU A 261 -7.27 -76.15 88.90
CA LEU A 261 -6.93 -77.57 89.02
C LEU A 261 -6.20 -77.93 90.32
N ALA A 262 -5.45 -77.01 90.93
CA ALA A 262 -4.81 -77.24 92.22
C ALA A 262 -5.84 -77.32 93.36
N LEU A 263 -6.79 -76.38 93.40
CA LEU A 263 -7.85 -76.27 94.43
C LEU A 263 -8.87 -77.43 94.44
N LYS A 264 -8.79 -78.38 93.50
CA LYS A 264 -9.75 -79.49 93.35
C LYS A 264 -9.39 -80.74 94.17
N ASN A 265 -8.20 -80.81 94.75
CA ASN A 265 -7.61 -82.08 95.24
C ASN A 265 -7.45 -82.19 96.78
N GLU A 266 -8.17 -81.38 97.58
CA GLU A 266 -7.85 -81.16 99.01
C GLU A 266 -8.94 -81.55 100.04
N PHE A 267 -9.97 -82.35 99.69
CA PHE A 267 -11.05 -82.72 100.64
C PHE A 267 -11.42 -84.21 100.67
N ASP A 268 -11.76 -84.70 101.87
CA ASP A 268 -12.05 -86.11 102.22
C ASP A 268 -13.23 -86.15 103.26
N PRO A 269 -14.15 -87.15 103.27
CA PRO A 269 -15.57 -86.83 103.51
C PRO A 269 -16.25 -87.35 104.80
N GLU A 270 -15.61 -88.10 105.70
CA GLU A 270 -16.36 -88.97 106.66
C GLU A 270 -16.75 -88.38 108.04
N VAL A 271 -16.44 -87.11 108.36
CA VAL A 271 -16.70 -86.54 109.72
C VAL A 271 -17.93 -85.60 109.78
N THR A 272 -18.54 -85.27 108.64
CA THR A 272 -19.60 -84.25 108.52
C THR A 272 -20.93 -84.62 109.19
N GLN A 273 -21.44 -85.84 108.96
CA GLN A 273 -22.87 -86.16 109.11
C GLN A 273 -23.51 -86.01 110.50
N SER A 274 -22.76 -85.96 111.60
CA SER A 274 -23.34 -85.86 112.95
C SER A 274 -23.38 -84.44 113.52
N LEU A 275 -22.51 -83.55 113.05
CA LEU A 275 -22.51 -82.13 113.44
C LEU A 275 -23.32 -81.27 112.46
N GLU A 276 -23.47 -81.72 111.20
CA GLU A 276 -24.33 -81.08 110.20
C GLU A 276 -25.76 -80.81 110.70
N ALA A 277 -26.38 -81.71 111.47
CA ALA A 277 -27.80 -81.58 111.83
C ALA A 277 -28.14 -80.34 112.68
N GLN A 278 -27.29 -79.96 113.64
CA GLN A 278 -27.50 -78.75 114.47
C GLN A 278 -26.82 -77.52 113.88
N LEU A 279 -25.74 -77.72 113.12
CA LEU A 279 -25.08 -76.62 112.42
C LEU A 279 -25.95 -76.12 111.26
N ALA A 280 -26.64 -77.00 110.52
CA ALA A 280 -27.42 -76.65 109.33
C ALA A 280 -28.63 -75.76 109.62
N GLU A 281 -29.25 -75.79 110.80
CA GLU A 281 -30.36 -74.87 111.11
C GLU A 281 -29.85 -73.42 111.19
N THR A 282 -28.82 -73.19 112.02
CA THR A 282 -28.18 -71.87 112.17
C THR A 282 -27.38 -71.43 110.94
N VAL A 283 -26.76 -72.36 110.23
CA VAL A 283 -26.08 -72.10 108.95
C VAL A 283 -27.08 -71.84 107.82
N ASN A 284 -28.30 -72.39 107.80
CA ASN A 284 -29.29 -71.97 106.79
C ASN A 284 -29.74 -70.51 106.99
N GLU A 285 -29.90 -70.04 108.23
CA GLU A 285 -30.20 -68.62 108.49
C GLU A 285 -29.01 -67.71 108.14
N ILE A 286 -27.79 -68.09 108.53
CA ILE A 286 -26.58 -67.33 108.21
C ILE A 286 -26.28 -67.36 106.70
N GLU A 287 -26.44 -68.49 106.02
CA GLU A 287 -26.33 -68.61 104.57
C GLU A 287 -27.45 -67.86 103.85
N THR A 288 -28.69 -67.83 104.31
CA THR A 288 -29.74 -67.06 103.62
C THR A 288 -29.48 -65.57 103.72
N LEU A 289 -29.01 -65.07 104.87
CA LEU A 289 -28.56 -63.68 105.02
C LEU A 289 -27.28 -63.39 104.23
N GLN A 290 -26.30 -64.31 104.18
CA GLN A 290 -25.09 -64.16 103.38
C GLN A 290 -25.41 -64.22 101.87
N ARG A 291 -26.24 -65.15 101.41
CA ARG A 291 -26.74 -65.21 100.02
C ARG A 291 -27.49 -63.94 99.64
N GLN A 292 -28.33 -63.39 100.52
CA GLN A 292 -29.01 -62.11 100.26
C GLN A 292 -28.02 -60.93 100.21
N MET A 293 -27.09 -60.85 101.17
CA MET A 293 -26.07 -59.81 101.22
C MET A 293 -25.10 -59.89 100.03
N ASP A 294 -24.72 -61.09 99.59
CA ASP A 294 -23.81 -61.30 98.47
C ASP A 294 -24.53 -61.17 97.13
N ALA A 295 -25.81 -61.55 97.03
CA ALA A 295 -26.65 -61.22 95.88
C ALA A 295 -26.89 -59.71 95.74
N ALA A 296 -27.06 -58.99 96.86
CA ALA A 296 -27.11 -57.54 96.87
C ALA A 296 -25.76 -56.94 96.42
N LYS A 297 -24.63 -57.43 96.94
CA LYS A 297 -23.29 -57.02 96.47
C LYS A 297 -23.06 -57.31 94.99
N THR A 298 -23.52 -58.45 94.46
CA THR A 298 -23.39 -58.73 93.02
C THR A 298 -24.29 -57.80 92.21
N SER A 299 -25.52 -57.53 92.67
CA SER A 299 -26.45 -56.62 91.99
C SER A 299 -25.94 -55.17 92.01
N ASP A 300 -25.42 -54.68 93.14
CA ASP A 300 -24.78 -53.36 93.25
C ASP A 300 -23.51 -53.30 92.38
N LEU A 301 -22.68 -54.35 92.39
CA LEU A 301 -21.46 -54.41 91.58
C LEU A 301 -21.77 -54.50 90.07
N GLU A 302 -22.86 -55.15 89.67
CA GLU A 302 -23.35 -55.20 88.28
C GLU A 302 -23.99 -53.87 87.86
N SER A 303 -24.74 -53.23 88.74
CA SER A 303 -25.26 -51.87 88.53
C SER A 303 -24.12 -50.86 88.35
N VAL A 304 -23.12 -50.89 89.24
CA VAL A 304 -21.91 -50.07 89.13
C VAL A 304 -21.15 -50.36 87.84
N LYS A 305 -20.99 -51.64 87.45
CA LYS A 305 -20.37 -52.01 86.16
C LYS A 305 -21.14 -51.42 84.97
N SER A 306 -22.47 -51.54 84.93
CA SER A 306 -23.31 -50.95 83.88
C SER A 306 -23.09 -49.44 83.78
N VAL A 307 -23.25 -48.73 84.91
CA VAL A 307 -23.06 -47.28 84.99
C VAL A 307 -21.65 -46.86 84.60
N THR A 308 -20.60 -47.63 84.95
CA THR A 308 -19.24 -47.34 84.46
C THR A 308 -19.09 -47.55 82.95
N SER A 309 -19.67 -48.60 82.38
CA SER A 309 -19.60 -48.85 80.93
C SER A 309 -20.43 -47.84 80.11
N GLU A 310 -21.55 -47.37 80.66
CA GLU A 310 -22.36 -46.28 80.10
C GLU A 310 -21.60 -44.94 80.18
N LEU A 311 -20.91 -44.67 81.29
CA LEU A 311 -20.08 -43.48 81.47
C LEU A 311 -18.87 -43.47 80.53
N ASP A 312 -18.15 -44.60 80.39
CA ASP A 312 -17.03 -44.71 79.44
C ASP A 312 -17.50 -44.64 77.98
N GLY A 313 -18.66 -45.24 77.65
CA GLY A 313 -19.29 -45.08 76.34
C GLY A 313 -19.70 -43.64 76.02
N ALA A 314 -20.30 -42.94 76.98
CA ALA A 314 -20.64 -41.52 76.84
C ALA A 314 -19.39 -40.63 76.71
N LYS A 315 -18.30 -40.98 77.40
CA LYS A 315 -17.00 -40.31 77.33
C LYS A 315 -16.30 -40.52 75.99
N GLU A 316 -16.34 -41.73 75.43
CA GLU A 316 -15.91 -41.98 74.04
C GLU A 316 -16.73 -41.16 73.03
N SER A 317 -18.06 -41.11 73.20
CA SER A 317 -18.93 -40.32 72.32
C SER A 317 -18.62 -38.83 72.40
N LEU A 318 -18.39 -38.29 73.61
CA LEU A 318 -17.99 -36.90 73.80
C LEU A 318 -16.61 -36.59 73.18
N GLN A 319 -15.66 -37.52 73.30
CA GLN A 319 -14.33 -37.40 72.68
C GLN A 319 -14.44 -37.32 71.14
N LYS A 320 -15.25 -38.20 70.52
CA LYS A 320 -15.50 -38.17 69.06
C LYS A 320 -16.13 -36.84 68.62
N VAL A 321 -17.10 -36.32 69.37
CA VAL A 321 -17.71 -35.00 69.10
C VAL A 321 -16.70 -33.85 69.22
N ALA A 322 -15.75 -33.92 70.16
CA ALA A 322 -14.67 -32.92 70.28
C ALA A 322 -13.66 -32.99 69.12
N GLU A 323 -13.36 -34.19 68.62
CA GLU A 323 -12.51 -34.42 67.44
C GLU A 323 -13.19 -33.93 66.15
N GLU A 324 -14.50 -34.15 66.02
CA GLU A 324 -15.34 -33.60 64.95
C GLU A 324 -15.41 -32.07 65.03
N GLU A 325 -15.62 -31.47 66.22
CA GLU A 325 -15.63 -30.02 66.41
C GLU A 325 -14.28 -29.38 66.05
N SER A 326 -13.17 -30.05 66.39
CA SER A 326 -11.81 -29.65 66.00
C SER A 326 -11.62 -29.70 64.47
N SER A 327 -12.07 -30.78 63.83
CA SER A 327 -11.99 -30.99 62.38
C SER A 327 -12.85 -30.00 61.59
N LEU A 328 -14.04 -29.67 62.11
CA LEU A 328 -14.92 -28.66 61.52
C LEU A 328 -14.34 -27.25 61.69
N ARG A 329 -13.70 -26.94 62.83
CA ARG A 329 -13.02 -25.65 63.03
C ARG A 329 -11.83 -25.45 62.09
N SER A 330 -11.01 -26.48 61.85
CA SER A 330 -9.89 -26.37 60.92
C SER A 330 -10.35 -26.24 59.46
N LEU A 331 -11.40 -26.98 59.05
CA LEU A 331 -12.04 -26.82 57.75
C LEU A 331 -12.62 -25.41 57.55
N VAL A 332 -13.33 -24.88 58.55
CA VAL A 332 -13.87 -23.51 58.51
C VAL A 332 -12.77 -22.46 58.38
N GLU A 333 -11.63 -22.61 59.05
CA GLU A 333 -10.50 -21.68 58.90
C GLU A 333 -9.85 -21.78 57.51
N SER A 334 -9.69 -22.99 56.97
CA SER A 334 -9.23 -23.20 55.58
C SER A 334 -10.14 -22.49 54.57
N LEU A 335 -11.47 -22.64 54.72
CA LEU A 335 -12.46 -22.01 53.84
C LEU A 335 -12.46 -20.48 53.94
N LYS A 336 -12.13 -19.88 55.11
CA LYS A 336 -11.91 -18.42 55.21
C LYS A 336 -10.70 -17.96 54.41
N VAL A 337 -9.59 -18.70 54.49
CA VAL A 337 -8.35 -18.38 53.76
C VAL A 337 -8.59 -18.47 52.25
N GLU A 338 -9.31 -19.49 51.78
CA GLU A 338 -9.73 -19.57 50.38
C GLU A 338 -10.69 -18.43 49.99
N LEU A 339 -11.64 -18.05 50.86
CA LEU A 339 -12.56 -16.94 50.58
C LEU A 339 -11.83 -15.60 50.43
N GLU A 340 -10.86 -15.28 51.29
CA GLU A 340 -10.06 -14.05 51.15
C GLU A 340 -9.12 -14.10 49.94
N LYS A 341 -8.59 -15.29 49.59
CA LYS A 341 -7.83 -15.49 48.35
C LYS A 341 -8.69 -15.21 47.11
N VAL A 342 -9.90 -15.80 47.04
CA VAL A 342 -10.84 -15.60 45.93
C VAL A 342 -11.31 -14.14 45.83
N LYS A 343 -11.55 -13.45 46.97
CA LYS A 343 -11.85 -12.01 46.98
C LYS A 343 -10.70 -11.19 46.37
N LYS A 344 -9.45 -11.49 46.70
CA LYS A 344 -8.27 -10.81 46.12
C LYS A 344 -8.15 -11.08 44.62
N GLU A 345 -8.31 -12.34 44.20
CA GLU A 345 -8.28 -12.73 42.78
C GLU A 345 -9.40 -12.04 41.98
N HIS A 346 -10.60 -11.90 42.55
CA HIS A 346 -11.71 -11.15 41.94
C HIS A 346 -11.41 -9.65 41.81
N LEU A 347 -10.73 -9.02 42.78
CA LEU A 347 -10.33 -7.61 42.68
C LEU A 347 -9.29 -7.42 41.56
N GLU A 348 -8.26 -8.27 41.51
CA GLU A 348 -7.25 -8.23 40.45
C GLU A 348 -7.81 -8.51 39.04
N LEU A 349 -8.83 -9.37 38.93
CA LEU A 349 -9.54 -9.60 37.68
C LEU A 349 -10.37 -8.38 37.25
N ARG A 350 -11.04 -7.72 38.21
CA ARG A 350 -11.86 -6.53 37.94
C ARG A 350 -11.03 -5.31 37.53
N GLU A 351 -9.81 -5.17 38.08
CA GLU A 351 -8.87 -4.14 37.63
C GLU A 351 -8.44 -4.38 36.17
N LYS A 352 -8.11 -5.63 35.81
CA LYS A 352 -7.78 -6.04 34.44
C LYS A 352 -8.97 -5.91 33.47
N GLU A 353 -10.20 -6.14 33.94
CA GLU A 353 -11.43 -5.89 33.17
C GLU A 353 -11.53 -4.41 32.77
N VAL A 354 -11.37 -3.49 33.72
CA VAL A 354 -11.38 -2.04 33.45
C VAL A 354 -10.22 -1.60 32.55
N GLU A 355 -9.01 -2.14 32.76
CA GLU A 355 -7.88 -1.89 31.86
C GLU A 355 -8.16 -2.33 30.43
N THR A 356 -8.68 -3.54 30.24
CA THR A 356 -8.98 -4.10 28.90
C THR A 356 -10.17 -3.43 28.23
N GLU A 357 -11.20 -3.02 28.97
CA GLU A 357 -12.28 -2.16 28.45
C GLU A 357 -11.71 -0.81 27.97
N SER A 358 -10.83 -0.18 28.75
CA SER A 358 -10.18 1.08 28.37
C SER A 358 -9.32 0.92 27.10
N LEU A 359 -8.64 -0.21 26.95
CA LEU A 359 -7.85 -0.54 25.75
C LEU A 359 -8.74 -0.77 24.54
N ALA A 360 -9.84 -1.52 24.69
CA ALA A 360 -10.83 -1.74 23.64
C ALA A 360 -11.47 -0.41 23.18
N GLY A 361 -11.83 0.47 24.11
CA GLY A 361 -12.31 1.82 23.80
C GLY A 361 -11.30 2.66 23.02
N ASN A 362 -10.02 2.65 23.43
CA ASN A 362 -8.94 3.32 22.72
C ASN A 362 -8.71 2.77 21.31
N LEU A 363 -8.79 1.44 21.13
CA LEU A 363 -8.71 0.81 19.81
C LEU A 363 -9.91 1.16 18.93
N HIS A 364 -11.13 1.21 19.49
CA HIS A 364 -12.34 1.61 18.78
C HIS A 364 -12.27 3.07 18.29
N VAL A 365 -11.74 3.99 19.10
CA VAL A 365 -11.51 5.39 18.70
C VAL A 365 -10.47 5.47 17.57
N LYS A 366 -9.35 4.74 17.67
CA LYS A 366 -8.35 4.67 16.59
C LYS A 366 -8.93 4.12 15.29
N LEU A 367 -9.74 3.06 15.35
CA LEU A 367 -10.38 2.44 14.19
C LEU A 367 -11.45 3.34 13.56
N ARG A 368 -12.23 4.07 14.36
CA ARG A 368 -13.15 5.10 13.84
C ARG A 368 -12.40 6.22 13.15
N LYS A 369 -11.29 6.69 13.73
CA LYS A 369 -10.45 7.73 13.13
C LYS A 369 -9.85 7.28 11.78
N SER A 370 -9.20 6.12 11.71
CA SER A 370 -8.60 5.65 10.45
C SER A 370 -9.66 5.35 9.39
N LYS A 371 -10.86 4.89 9.78
CA LYS A 371 -12.00 4.78 8.87
C LYS A 371 -12.42 6.13 8.29
N SER A 372 -12.56 7.17 9.12
CA SER A 372 -12.91 8.53 8.65
C SER A 372 -11.82 9.14 7.75
N GLU A 373 -10.55 8.86 8.03
CA GLU A 373 -9.43 9.27 7.18
C GLU A 373 -9.46 8.55 5.82
N LEU A 374 -9.74 7.24 5.81
CA LEU A 374 -9.90 6.44 4.58
C LEU A 374 -11.10 6.90 3.73
N GLU A 375 -12.25 7.19 4.35
CA GLU A 375 -13.42 7.76 3.66
C GLU A 375 -13.09 9.12 3.03
N GLY A 376 -12.26 9.94 3.70
CA GLY A 376 -11.72 11.18 3.14
C GLY A 376 -10.81 10.96 1.93
N PHE A 377 -9.88 10.00 1.99
CA PHE A 377 -9.01 9.67 0.87
C PHE A 377 -9.77 9.12 -0.34
N LEU A 378 -10.78 8.26 -0.14
CA LEU A 378 -11.64 7.75 -1.22
C LEU A 378 -12.45 8.86 -1.89
N ALA A 379 -12.90 9.87 -1.13
CA ALA A 379 -13.57 11.04 -1.67
C ALA A 379 -12.64 12.00 -2.44
N GLU A 380 -11.35 12.04 -2.11
CA GLU A 380 -10.32 12.74 -2.90
C GLU A 380 -9.97 11.97 -4.18
N GLU A 381 -9.75 10.66 -4.09
CA GLU A 381 -9.48 9.79 -5.24
C GLU A 381 -10.62 9.85 -6.26
N SER A 382 -11.87 9.80 -5.80
CA SER A 382 -13.05 9.90 -6.66
C SER A 382 -13.13 11.24 -7.42
N ARG A 383 -12.72 12.35 -6.79
CA ARG A 383 -12.65 13.67 -7.44
C ARG A 383 -11.48 13.77 -8.42
N ALA A 384 -10.31 13.24 -8.06
CA ALA A 384 -9.15 13.17 -8.96
C ALA A 384 -9.44 12.31 -10.19
N ARG A 385 -10.13 11.18 -10.02
CA ARG A 385 -10.59 10.29 -11.10
C ARG A 385 -11.54 11.01 -12.05
N GLY A 386 -12.56 11.69 -11.53
CA GLY A 386 -13.49 12.48 -12.35
C GLY A 386 -12.77 13.58 -13.17
N ALA A 387 -11.84 14.31 -12.56
CA ALA A 387 -11.03 15.31 -13.27
C ALA A 387 -10.14 14.70 -14.38
N CYS A 388 -9.62 13.49 -14.17
CA CYS A 388 -8.91 12.74 -15.21
C CYS A 388 -9.84 12.29 -16.34
N GLU A 389 -11.06 11.85 -16.05
CA GLU A 389 -12.07 11.46 -17.06
C GLU A 389 -12.54 12.67 -17.90
N GLU A 390 -12.71 13.85 -17.29
CA GLU A 390 -12.93 15.12 -17.99
C GLU A 390 -11.74 15.52 -18.88
N MET A 391 -10.50 15.37 -18.38
CA MET A 391 -9.28 15.65 -19.16
C MET A 391 -9.11 14.68 -20.34
N ILE A 392 -9.46 13.41 -20.18
CA ILE A 392 -9.46 12.43 -21.28
C ILE A 392 -10.54 12.80 -22.32
N SER A 393 -11.74 13.17 -21.87
CA SER A 393 -12.85 13.55 -22.75
C SER A 393 -12.53 14.80 -23.58
N THR A 394 -11.95 15.82 -22.96
CA THR A 394 -11.53 17.05 -23.65
C THR A 394 -10.36 16.81 -24.62
N LEU A 395 -9.41 15.93 -24.27
CA LEU A 395 -8.32 15.54 -25.18
C LEU A 395 -8.84 14.74 -26.38
N GLN A 396 -9.81 13.84 -26.18
CA GLN A 396 -10.47 13.13 -27.29
C GLN A 396 -11.23 14.11 -28.21
N GLN A 397 -11.98 15.07 -27.65
CA GLN A 397 -12.64 16.11 -28.43
C GLN A 397 -11.64 16.91 -29.28
N LEU A 398 -10.59 17.45 -28.67
CA LEU A 398 -9.54 18.21 -29.38
C LEU A 398 -8.83 17.38 -30.47
N SER A 399 -8.65 16.08 -30.25
CA SER A 399 -8.12 15.16 -31.26
C SER A 399 -9.06 15.05 -32.46
N THR A 400 -10.37 14.85 -32.23
CA THR A 400 -11.36 14.80 -33.32
C THR A 400 -11.53 16.12 -34.07
N GLU A 401 -11.44 17.26 -33.36
CA GLU A 401 -11.49 18.61 -33.95
C GLU A 401 -10.25 18.89 -34.81
N THR A 402 -9.06 18.53 -34.33
CA THR A 402 -7.80 18.63 -35.09
C THR A 402 -7.85 17.75 -36.35
N GLU A 403 -8.41 16.54 -36.24
CA GLU A 403 -8.57 15.61 -37.36
C GLU A 403 -9.63 16.07 -38.38
N ASN A 404 -10.69 16.76 -37.95
CA ASN A 404 -11.63 17.45 -38.85
C ASN A 404 -10.93 18.56 -39.62
N ALA A 405 -10.27 19.49 -38.91
CA ALA A 405 -9.56 20.61 -39.53
C ALA A 405 -8.45 20.15 -40.50
N ARG A 406 -7.77 19.04 -40.20
CA ARG A 406 -6.79 18.41 -41.09
C ARG A 406 -7.42 17.88 -42.39
N ARG A 407 -8.60 17.27 -42.32
CA ARG A 407 -9.34 16.81 -43.51
C ARG A 407 -9.83 17.99 -44.34
N GLU A 408 -10.40 19.02 -43.72
CA GLU A 408 -10.82 20.25 -44.39
C GLU A 408 -9.66 20.94 -45.12
N ALA A 409 -8.48 21.03 -44.48
CA ALA A 409 -7.29 21.58 -45.09
C ALA A 409 -6.81 20.79 -46.34
N GLU A 410 -6.82 19.46 -46.29
CA GLU A 410 -6.48 18.62 -47.45
C GLU A 410 -7.55 18.69 -48.56
N GLU A 411 -8.84 18.89 -48.25
CA GLU A 411 -9.83 19.17 -49.29
C GLU A 411 -9.64 20.55 -49.93
N MET A 412 -9.41 21.60 -49.13
CA MET A 412 -9.15 22.95 -49.66
C MET A 412 -7.89 23.00 -50.53
N LYS A 413 -6.87 22.22 -50.18
CA LYS A 413 -5.66 22.00 -50.98
C LYS A 413 -5.95 21.29 -52.30
N LYS A 414 -6.85 20.30 -52.35
CA LYS A 414 -7.32 19.68 -53.62
C LYS A 414 -8.03 20.71 -54.50
N ARG A 415 -9.02 21.43 -53.93
CA ARG A 415 -9.77 22.50 -54.62
C ARG A 415 -8.83 23.58 -55.18
N ALA A 416 -7.79 23.98 -54.43
CA ALA A 416 -6.78 24.93 -54.88
C ALA A 416 -5.93 24.41 -56.06
N VAL A 417 -5.61 23.10 -56.10
CA VAL A 417 -4.92 22.47 -57.24
C VAL A 417 -5.84 22.36 -58.47
N GLU A 418 -7.13 22.10 -58.27
CA GLU A 418 -8.14 22.07 -59.34
C GLU A 418 -8.33 23.46 -59.96
N LEU A 419 -8.57 24.49 -59.14
CA LEU A 419 -8.66 25.89 -59.57
C LEU A 419 -7.38 26.38 -60.26
N LYS A 420 -6.19 25.91 -59.84
CA LYS A 420 -4.93 26.24 -60.52
C LYS A 420 -4.88 25.65 -61.94
N LYS A 421 -5.32 24.40 -62.13
CA LYS A 421 -5.40 23.78 -63.47
C LYS A 421 -6.42 24.48 -64.36
N GLU A 422 -7.56 24.88 -63.80
CA GLU A 422 -8.60 25.64 -64.51
C GLU A 422 -8.09 27.02 -64.94
N ALA A 423 -7.35 27.72 -64.07
CA ALA A 423 -6.70 28.99 -64.40
C ALA A 423 -5.58 28.82 -65.46
N GLU A 424 -4.80 27.74 -65.40
CA GLU A 424 -3.77 27.42 -66.42
C GLU A 424 -4.40 27.10 -67.78
N ALA A 425 -5.48 26.32 -67.81
CA ALA A 425 -6.25 26.04 -69.03
C ALA A 425 -6.89 27.32 -69.60
N SER A 426 -7.46 28.16 -68.75
CA SER A 426 -8.04 29.46 -69.15
C SER A 426 -6.98 30.41 -69.73
N LYS A 427 -5.76 30.40 -69.17
CA LYS A 427 -4.62 31.17 -69.71
C LYS A 427 -4.18 30.67 -71.09
N LEU A 428 -4.14 29.34 -71.30
CA LEU A 428 -3.82 28.77 -72.61
C LEU A 428 -4.87 29.12 -73.67
N ALA A 429 -6.16 29.05 -73.31
CA ALA A 429 -7.26 29.47 -74.19
C ALA A 429 -7.20 30.97 -74.53
N LEU A 430 -6.80 31.82 -73.58
CA LEU A 430 -6.56 33.25 -73.83
C LEU A 430 -5.36 33.48 -74.77
N GLU A 431 -4.25 32.77 -74.57
CA GLU A 431 -3.08 32.84 -75.47
C GLU A 431 -3.36 32.31 -76.89
N GLU A 432 -4.34 31.42 -77.05
CA GLU A 432 -4.84 30.99 -78.36
C GLU A 432 -5.75 32.04 -79.00
N ALA A 433 -6.69 32.59 -78.22
CA ALA A 433 -7.56 33.68 -78.67
C ALA A 433 -6.77 34.93 -79.08
N GLU A 434 -5.69 35.29 -78.36
CA GLU A 434 -4.79 36.39 -78.74
C GLU A 434 -4.08 36.15 -80.09
N LYS A 435 -3.68 34.90 -80.39
CA LYS A 435 -3.04 34.56 -81.68
C LYS A 435 -4.06 34.68 -82.82
N ASN A 436 -5.25 34.14 -82.61
CA ASN A 436 -6.34 34.21 -83.60
C ASN A 436 -6.77 35.67 -83.84
N LEU A 437 -6.77 36.52 -82.81
CA LEU A 437 -7.03 37.96 -82.96
C LEU A 437 -5.92 38.67 -83.75
N ARG A 438 -4.64 38.34 -83.55
CA ARG A 438 -3.53 38.90 -84.35
C ARG A 438 -3.64 38.50 -85.82
N LEU A 439 -3.94 37.24 -86.12
CA LEU A 439 -4.18 36.77 -87.49
C LEU A 439 -5.36 37.52 -88.14
N ALA A 440 -6.48 37.68 -87.42
CA ALA A 440 -7.62 38.45 -87.92
C ALA A 440 -7.32 39.95 -88.12
N LEU A 441 -6.39 40.54 -87.36
CA LEU A 441 -5.92 41.90 -87.57
C LEU A 441 -5.00 42.00 -88.80
N GLU A 442 -4.05 41.06 -88.98
CA GLU A 442 -3.19 41.00 -90.17
C GLU A 442 -4.03 40.78 -91.45
N GLU A 443 -5.07 39.93 -91.40
CA GLU A 443 -6.04 39.76 -92.49
C GLU A 443 -6.84 41.04 -92.77
N ALA A 444 -7.29 41.75 -91.72
CA ALA A 444 -8.02 43.02 -91.86
C ALA A 444 -7.14 44.15 -92.42
N GLU A 445 -5.87 44.22 -92.04
CA GLU A 445 -4.90 45.16 -92.62
C GLU A 445 -4.61 44.82 -94.09
N GLY A 446 -4.41 43.54 -94.42
CA GLY A 446 -4.26 43.09 -95.80
C GLY A 446 -5.49 43.35 -96.68
N ALA A 447 -6.69 43.22 -96.12
CA ALA A 447 -7.95 43.59 -96.77
C ALA A 447 -8.07 45.11 -96.99
N LYS A 448 -7.66 45.91 -96.01
CA LYS A 448 -7.61 47.38 -96.12
C LYS A 448 -6.59 47.87 -97.15
N GLU A 449 -5.44 47.20 -97.26
CA GLU A 449 -4.51 47.48 -98.38
C GLU A 449 -5.09 47.07 -99.74
N ALA A 450 -5.89 46.00 -99.81
CA ALA A 450 -6.57 45.62 -101.04
C ALA A 450 -7.67 46.64 -101.41
N GLU A 451 -8.36 47.19 -100.41
CA GLU A 451 -9.32 48.30 -100.56
C GLU A 451 -8.62 49.57 -101.07
N THR A 452 -7.51 50.00 -100.47
CA THR A 452 -6.78 51.19 -100.97
C THR A 452 -6.21 50.97 -102.36
N ARG A 453 -5.64 49.79 -102.66
CA ARG A 453 -5.19 49.44 -104.03
C ARG A 453 -6.35 49.42 -105.04
N ALA A 454 -7.56 49.04 -104.64
CA ALA A 454 -8.75 49.12 -105.49
C ALA A 454 -9.22 50.57 -105.69
N LEU A 455 -9.23 51.39 -104.63
CA LEU A 455 -9.54 52.82 -104.70
C LEU A 455 -8.55 53.58 -105.58
N ASP A 456 -7.25 53.33 -105.46
CA ASP A 456 -6.21 53.91 -106.32
C ASP A 456 -6.41 53.51 -107.79
N HIS A 457 -6.81 52.26 -108.05
CA HIS A 457 -7.13 51.81 -109.41
C HIS A 457 -8.39 52.49 -109.96
N ILE A 458 -9.44 52.66 -109.14
CA ILE A 458 -10.65 53.41 -109.49
C ILE A 458 -10.30 54.88 -109.76
N ASN A 459 -9.47 55.50 -108.92
CA ASN A 459 -9.01 56.88 -109.06
C ASN A 459 -8.22 57.05 -110.37
N ALA A 460 -7.23 56.19 -110.64
CA ALA A 460 -6.44 56.24 -111.88
C ALA A 460 -7.29 55.98 -113.14
N LEU A 461 -8.30 55.11 -113.06
CA LEU A 461 -9.29 54.94 -114.14
C LEU A 461 -10.15 56.20 -114.30
N SER A 462 -10.58 56.84 -113.21
CA SER A 462 -11.36 58.09 -113.26
C SER A 462 -10.55 59.25 -113.84
N GLU A 463 -9.27 59.39 -113.46
CA GLU A 463 -8.34 60.38 -114.02
C GLU A 463 -8.09 60.10 -115.50
N ARG A 464 -7.89 58.84 -115.90
CA ARG A 464 -7.77 58.45 -117.31
C ARG A 464 -9.04 58.76 -118.10
N THR A 465 -10.22 58.54 -117.53
CA THR A 465 -11.51 58.89 -118.17
C THR A 465 -11.70 60.41 -118.25
N ASN A 466 -11.30 61.16 -117.23
CA ASN A 466 -11.39 62.62 -117.21
C ASN A 466 -10.33 63.26 -118.12
N ALA A 467 -9.14 62.68 -118.26
CA ALA A 467 -8.14 63.05 -119.24
C ALA A 467 -8.57 62.72 -120.68
N ALA A 468 -9.29 61.61 -120.89
CA ALA A 468 -9.91 61.30 -122.18
C ALA A 468 -11.04 62.30 -122.53
N ARG A 469 -11.84 62.73 -121.55
CA ARG A 469 -12.82 63.84 -121.72
C ARG A 469 -12.13 65.18 -122.00
N ALA A 470 -11.07 65.53 -121.27
CA ALA A 470 -10.29 66.74 -121.50
C ALA A 470 -9.63 66.74 -122.91
N SER A 471 -9.20 65.56 -123.37
CA SER A 471 -8.66 65.35 -124.73
C SER A 471 -9.75 65.29 -125.82
N THR A 472 -11.02 65.38 -125.44
CA THR A 472 -12.18 65.49 -126.34
C THR A 472 -13.01 66.74 -126.04
N SER A 473 -12.33 67.86 -125.76
CA SER A 473 -12.91 69.19 -125.60
C SER A 473 -13.49 69.75 -126.93
N GLY A 474 -14.60 69.17 -127.38
CA GLY A 474 -15.38 69.58 -128.54
C GLY A 474 -16.75 70.13 -128.13
N SER A 475 -16.87 71.46 -128.12
CA SER A 475 -18.10 72.24 -127.85
C SER A 475 -18.63 72.23 -126.41
N GLY A 476 -18.93 73.42 -125.89
CA GLY A 476 -19.71 73.59 -124.66
C GLY A 476 -21.20 73.36 -124.94
N ALA A 477 -21.68 72.14 -124.70
CA ALA A 477 -23.10 71.80 -124.77
C ALA A 477 -23.77 72.01 -123.40
N ASN A 478 -24.69 72.97 -123.30
CA ASN A 478 -25.63 73.01 -122.19
C ASN A 478 -26.60 71.84 -122.33
N ILE A 479 -26.31 70.73 -121.64
CA ILE A 479 -27.15 69.53 -121.64
C ILE A 479 -28.51 69.90 -121.03
N THR A 480 -29.52 70.01 -121.89
CA THR A 480 -30.90 70.31 -121.49
C THR A 480 -31.60 68.99 -121.16
N ILE A 481 -31.28 68.43 -120.00
CA ILE A 481 -31.98 67.27 -119.42
C ILE A 481 -33.45 67.61 -119.18
N SER A 482 -34.33 66.62 -119.37
CA SER A 482 -35.75 66.74 -119.03
C SER A 482 -35.95 66.90 -117.52
N ARG A 483 -37.16 67.30 -117.11
CA ARG A 483 -37.51 67.34 -115.68
C ARG A 483 -37.46 65.93 -115.08
N GLU A 484 -38.00 64.94 -115.78
CA GLU A 484 -37.98 63.53 -115.33
C GLU A 484 -36.55 62.96 -115.27
N GLU A 485 -35.66 63.36 -116.19
CA GLU A 485 -34.24 62.99 -116.15
C GLU A 485 -33.51 63.62 -114.96
N PHE A 486 -33.74 64.91 -114.69
CA PHE A 486 -33.21 65.58 -113.51
C PHE A 486 -33.74 64.94 -112.22
N GLU A 487 -35.06 64.74 -112.10
CA GLU A 487 -35.70 64.12 -110.94
C GLU A 487 -35.22 62.67 -110.73
N SER A 488 -35.02 61.88 -111.80
CA SER A 488 -34.44 60.52 -111.69
C SER A 488 -32.96 60.50 -111.31
N ILE A 489 -32.18 61.51 -111.70
CA ILE A 489 -30.77 61.64 -111.29
C ILE A 489 -30.70 62.12 -109.83
N SER A 490 -31.49 63.11 -109.43
CA SER A 490 -31.62 63.55 -108.03
C SER A 490 -32.07 62.42 -107.12
N GLN A 491 -33.09 61.65 -107.49
CA GLN A 491 -33.54 60.49 -106.72
C GLN A 491 -32.41 59.45 -106.56
N LYS A 492 -31.59 59.20 -107.59
CA LYS A 492 -30.44 58.27 -107.49
C LYS A 492 -29.29 58.81 -106.63
N VAL A 493 -29.13 60.13 -106.56
CA VAL A 493 -28.20 60.77 -105.63
C VAL A 493 -28.73 60.63 -104.19
N GLU A 494 -30.01 60.91 -103.94
CA GLU A 494 -30.66 60.73 -102.63
C GLU A 494 -30.66 59.25 -102.17
N GLU A 495 -30.89 58.30 -103.08
CA GLU A 495 -30.76 56.86 -102.84
C GLU A 495 -29.30 56.46 -102.50
N SER A 496 -28.31 57.04 -103.18
CA SER A 496 -26.88 56.80 -102.90
C SER A 496 -26.42 57.44 -101.59
N ASP A 497 -26.88 58.65 -101.29
CA ASP A 497 -26.54 59.39 -100.08
C ASP A 497 -27.20 58.72 -98.86
N SER A 498 -28.47 58.32 -98.95
CA SER A 498 -29.13 57.53 -97.89
C SER A 498 -28.44 56.17 -97.67
N LEU A 499 -27.94 55.50 -98.73
CA LEU A 499 -27.12 54.30 -98.59
C LEU A 499 -25.78 54.58 -97.91
N ALA A 500 -25.17 55.75 -98.15
CA ALA A 500 -23.94 56.17 -97.47
C ALA A 500 -24.22 56.51 -95.99
N GLU A 501 -25.28 57.24 -95.69
CA GLU A 501 -25.72 57.53 -94.31
C GLU A 501 -26.04 56.23 -93.54
N MET A 502 -26.74 55.28 -94.16
CA MET A 502 -27.01 53.96 -93.54
C MET A 502 -25.71 53.19 -93.24
N LYS A 503 -24.70 53.25 -94.11
CA LYS A 503 -23.38 52.64 -93.86
C LYS A 503 -22.62 53.35 -92.73
N VAL A 504 -22.64 54.68 -92.69
CA VAL A 504 -22.02 55.47 -91.61
C VAL A 504 -22.73 55.20 -90.28
N ALA A 505 -24.06 55.17 -90.24
CA ALA A 505 -24.83 54.83 -89.05
C ALA A 505 -24.55 53.40 -88.56
N ALA A 506 -24.44 52.42 -89.45
CA ALA A 506 -24.06 51.05 -89.11
C ALA A 506 -22.63 50.97 -88.53
N ALA A 507 -21.66 51.69 -89.12
CA ALA A 507 -20.30 51.77 -88.61
C ALA A 507 -20.23 52.47 -87.23
N MET A 508 -20.98 53.56 -87.04
CA MET A 508 -21.10 54.23 -85.75
C MET A 508 -21.71 53.32 -84.68
N ALA A 509 -22.77 52.58 -85.00
CA ALA A 509 -23.38 51.60 -84.09
C ALA A 509 -22.40 50.47 -83.69
N GLN A 510 -21.56 49.99 -84.62
CA GLN A 510 -20.49 49.05 -84.30
C GLN A 510 -19.42 49.67 -83.37
N VAL A 511 -19.00 50.91 -83.63
CA VAL A 511 -18.03 51.62 -82.76
C VAL A 511 -18.60 51.86 -81.37
N GLU A 512 -19.89 52.17 -81.24
CA GLU A 512 -20.57 52.33 -79.94
C GLU A 512 -20.73 50.99 -79.21
N ALA A 513 -21.03 49.89 -79.91
CA ALA A 513 -21.07 48.55 -79.33
C ALA A 513 -19.69 48.10 -78.82
N VAL A 514 -18.61 48.36 -79.57
CA VAL A 514 -17.23 48.09 -79.13
C VAL A 514 -16.88 48.92 -77.90
N LYS A 515 -17.17 50.22 -77.89
CA LYS A 515 -16.97 51.09 -76.72
C LYS A 515 -17.78 50.65 -75.49
N ALA A 516 -19.00 50.15 -75.68
CA ALA A 516 -19.80 49.60 -74.59
C ALA A 516 -19.13 48.35 -73.99
N SER A 517 -18.68 47.42 -74.85
CA SER A 517 -17.96 46.20 -74.45
C SER A 517 -16.62 46.52 -73.75
N GLU A 518 -15.86 47.51 -74.25
CA GLU A 518 -14.63 48.00 -73.63
C GLU A 518 -14.89 48.54 -72.21
N ASN A 519 -15.92 49.38 -72.05
CA ASN A 519 -16.31 49.92 -70.74
C ASN A 519 -16.80 48.82 -69.78
N GLU A 520 -17.42 47.76 -70.28
CA GLU A 520 -17.82 46.61 -69.47
C GLU A 520 -16.60 45.77 -69.03
N ALA A 521 -15.63 45.56 -69.92
CA ALA A 521 -14.37 44.89 -69.61
C ALA A 521 -13.52 45.68 -68.59
N LEU A 522 -13.43 47.00 -68.74
CA LEU A 522 -12.77 47.89 -67.77
C LEU A 522 -13.42 47.79 -66.38
N LYS A 523 -14.76 47.83 -66.30
CA LYS A 523 -15.48 47.65 -65.02
C LYS A 523 -15.23 46.29 -64.36
N ARG A 524 -15.14 45.21 -65.16
CA ARG A 524 -14.74 43.88 -64.64
C ARG A 524 -13.31 43.89 -64.08
N LEU A 525 -12.38 44.55 -64.77
CA LEU A 525 -10.98 44.66 -64.36
C LEU A 525 -10.80 45.54 -63.11
N GLU A 526 -11.55 46.64 -62.98
CA GLU A 526 -11.56 47.44 -61.75
C GLU A 526 -12.13 46.64 -60.56
N ALA A 527 -13.18 45.86 -60.77
CA ALA A 527 -13.78 45.02 -59.75
C ALA A 527 -12.80 43.94 -59.23
N THR A 528 -12.14 43.19 -60.12
CA THR A 528 -11.14 42.18 -59.72
C THR A 528 -9.90 42.83 -59.11
N GLN A 529 -9.45 43.98 -59.61
CA GLN A 529 -8.33 44.72 -58.99
C GLN A 529 -8.69 45.21 -57.58
N LYS A 530 -9.96 45.57 -57.32
CA LYS A 530 -10.45 45.90 -55.97
C LYS A 530 -10.47 44.66 -55.08
N GLU A 531 -11.05 43.54 -55.54
CA GLU A 531 -11.08 42.29 -54.79
C GLU A 531 -9.67 41.81 -54.41
N ILE A 532 -8.69 41.93 -55.32
CA ILE A 532 -7.28 41.63 -55.04
C ILE A 532 -6.67 42.57 -53.98
N LYS A 533 -7.09 43.84 -53.90
CA LYS A 533 -6.66 44.77 -52.82
C LYS A 533 -7.30 44.38 -51.49
N ASP A 534 -8.58 44.08 -51.47
CA ASP A 534 -9.33 43.69 -50.27
C ASP A 534 -8.80 42.34 -49.71
N MET A 535 -8.48 41.37 -50.59
CA MET A 535 -7.82 40.10 -50.25
C MET A 535 -6.40 40.30 -49.68
N LYS A 536 -5.64 41.26 -50.23
CA LYS A 536 -4.31 41.63 -49.70
C LYS A 536 -4.39 42.32 -48.33
N ALA A 537 -5.41 43.13 -48.09
CA ALA A 537 -5.66 43.71 -46.77
C ALA A 537 -6.05 42.63 -45.75
N ALA A 538 -6.98 41.75 -46.11
CA ALA A 538 -7.42 40.64 -45.27
C ALA A 538 -6.28 39.68 -44.89
N THR A 539 -5.40 39.33 -45.84
CA THR A 539 -4.23 38.48 -45.59
C THR A 539 -3.16 39.17 -44.74
N GLN A 540 -2.89 40.46 -44.92
CA GLN A 540 -2.00 41.21 -44.02
C GLN A 540 -2.54 41.28 -42.58
N ASP A 541 -3.84 41.50 -42.40
CA ASP A 541 -4.45 41.54 -41.07
C ASP A 541 -4.61 40.14 -40.44
N ALA A 542 -4.71 39.07 -41.24
CA ALA A 542 -4.59 37.70 -40.74
C ALA A 542 -3.15 37.40 -40.25
N LEU A 543 -2.14 37.85 -41.01
CA LEU A 543 -0.72 37.70 -40.65
C LEU A 543 -0.41 38.43 -39.33
N LYS A 544 -0.81 39.70 -39.17
CA LYS A 544 -0.65 40.45 -37.91
C LYS A 544 -1.31 39.74 -36.72
N ARG A 545 -2.50 39.16 -36.90
CA ARG A 545 -3.19 38.39 -35.84
C ARG A 545 -2.41 37.11 -35.48
N ALA A 546 -1.82 36.42 -36.46
CA ALA A 546 -0.97 35.26 -36.21
C ALA A 546 0.32 35.63 -35.47
N GLU A 547 0.98 36.73 -35.86
CA GLU A 547 2.15 37.27 -35.14
C GLU A 547 1.82 37.64 -33.70
N MET A 548 0.69 38.32 -33.46
CA MET A 548 0.22 38.64 -32.11
C MET A 548 -0.10 37.39 -31.28
N ALA A 549 -0.65 36.34 -31.90
CA ALA A 549 -0.92 35.06 -31.23
C ALA A 549 0.37 34.32 -30.86
N GLU A 550 1.37 34.25 -31.75
CA GLU A 550 2.70 33.71 -31.44
C GLU A 550 3.41 34.52 -30.36
N ALA A 551 3.32 35.86 -30.37
CA ALA A 551 3.88 36.71 -29.33
C ALA A 551 3.22 36.46 -27.96
N ALA A 552 1.89 36.33 -27.91
CA ALA A 552 1.14 35.98 -26.70
C ALA A 552 1.51 34.58 -26.18
N LYS A 553 1.58 33.59 -27.06
CA LYS A 553 2.03 32.22 -26.74
C LYS A 553 3.44 32.22 -26.15
N ARG A 554 4.40 32.93 -26.75
CA ARG A 554 5.78 33.06 -26.23
C ARG A 554 5.83 33.73 -24.86
N ALA A 555 4.94 34.69 -24.58
CA ALA A 555 4.83 35.30 -23.26
C ALA A 555 4.33 34.29 -22.20
N VAL A 556 3.32 33.47 -22.54
CA VAL A 556 2.80 32.40 -21.67
C VAL A 556 3.84 31.30 -21.46
N GLU A 557 4.53 30.84 -22.51
CA GLU A 557 5.64 29.89 -22.41
C GLU A 557 6.81 30.44 -21.56
N GLY A 558 7.05 31.75 -21.63
CA GLY A 558 8.00 32.46 -20.78
C GLY A 558 7.64 32.42 -19.30
N GLU A 559 6.39 32.71 -18.94
CA GLU A 559 5.93 32.55 -17.55
C GLU A 559 5.89 31.09 -17.10
N LEU A 560 5.50 30.15 -17.96
CA LEU A 560 5.51 28.72 -17.63
C LEU A 560 6.95 28.19 -17.43
N ARG A 561 7.94 28.76 -18.11
CA ARG A 561 9.36 28.49 -17.86
C ARG A 561 9.80 29.07 -16.51
N ARG A 562 9.52 30.36 -16.26
CA ARG A 562 9.80 31.01 -14.97
C ARG A 562 9.09 30.32 -13.80
N TRP A 563 7.89 29.77 -13.99
CA TRP A 563 7.17 28.99 -12.98
C TRP A 563 7.88 27.66 -12.67
N ARG A 564 8.28 26.90 -13.70
CA ARG A 564 9.07 25.67 -13.49
C ARG A 564 10.40 25.95 -12.79
N GLU A 565 11.08 27.05 -13.13
CA GLU A 565 12.30 27.48 -12.44
C GLU A 565 12.05 27.86 -10.97
N ARG A 566 10.92 28.51 -10.65
CA ARG A 566 10.51 28.82 -9.26
C ARG A 566 10.23 27.55 -8.48
N GLU A 567 9.50 26.58 -9.03
CA GLU A 567 9.21 25.32 -8.34
C GLU A 567 10.46 24.45 -8.17
N GLN A 568 11.36 24.40 -9.17
CA GLN A 568 12.66 23.73 -9.02
C GLN A 568 13.54 24.39 -7.94
N LYS A 569 13.53 25.72 -7.82
CA LYS A 569 14.21 26.43 -6.73
C LYS A 569 13.61 26.13 -5.37
N LYS A 570 12.28 26.13 -5.23
CA LYS A 570 11.61 25.71 -3.98
C LYS A 570 11.95 24.27 -3.60
N ALA A 571 11.97 23.35 -4.57
CA ALA A 571 12.33 21.94 -4.34
C ALA A 571 13.81 21.81 -3.89
N ALA A 572 14.72 22.56 -4.50
CA ALA A 572 16.12 22.63 -4.08
C ALA A 572 16.28 23.24 -2.68
N GLU A 573 15.59 24.36 -2.38
CA GLU A 573 15.59 24.99 -1.05
C GLU A 573 14.99 24.06 0.03
N ALA A 574 13.93 23.31 -0.30
CA ALA A 574 13.36 22.30 0.59
C ALA A 574 14.35 21.15 0.85
N ALA A 575 15.02 20.64 -0.19
CA ALA A 575 16.07 19.63 -0.03
C ALA A 575 17.25 20.15 0.80
N SER A 576 17.68 21.40 0.59
CA SER A 576 18.72 22.05 1.41
C SER A 576 18.28 22.25 2.87
N ARG A 577 17.00 22.55 3.13
CA ARG A 577 16.47 22.62 4.51
C ARG A 577 16.44 21.24 5.18
N ILE A 578 15.98 20.21 4.49
CA ILE A 578 15.97 18.82 5.00
C ILE A 578 17.40 18.36 5.33
N LEU A 579 18.38 18.68 4.49
CA LEU A 579 19.80 18.41 4.76
C LEU A 579 20.32 19.21 5.96
N ALA A 580 19.98 20.50 6.07
CA ALA A 580 20.39 21.33 7.21
C ALA A 580 19.76 20.83 8.54
N GLU A 581 18.49 20.44 8.53
CA GLU A 581 17.77 19.90 9.68
C GLU A 581 18.33 18.54 10.13
N ALA A 582 18.68 17.68 9.17
CA ALA A 582 19.43 16.44 9.43
C ALA A 582 20.82 16.71 10.04
N HIS A 583 21.53 17.77 9.59
CA HIS A 583 22.82 18.15 10.17
C HIS A 583 22.72 18.82 11.55
N MET A 584 21.60 19.47 11.89
CA MET A 584 21.37 20.09 13.20
C MET A 584 20.74 19.16 14.24
N SER A 585 20.35 17.94 13.85
CA SER A 585 19.77 16.94 14.76
C SER A 585 20.80 16.19 15.62
N THR A 586 22.09 16.52 15.53
CA THR A 586 23.19 15.77 16.18
C THR A 586 23.65 16.34 17.53
N GLU A 587 23.29 17.58 17.89
CA GLU A 587 23.84 18.22 19.11
C GLU A 587 22.85 19.16 19.83
N ALA A 588 22.04 18.59 20.72
CA ALA A 588 21.22 19.34 21.68
C ALA A 588 21.04 18.55 23.00
N SER A 589 21.78 18.93 24.03
CA SER A 589 21.57 18.47 25.42
C SER A 589 20.86 19.58 26.23
N PRO A 590 19.89 19.27 27.12
CA PRO A 590 18.86 20.25 27.49
C PRO A 590 19.16 21.01 28.80
N GLN A 591 19.16 22.35 28.77
CA GLN A 591 19.01 23.17 29.99
C GLN A 591 18.24 24.49 29.83
N HIS A 592 17.61 24.85 30.95
CA HIS A 592 17.11 26.16 31.38
C HIS A 592 15.96 26.87 30.63
N TYR A 593 14.79 26.70 31.25
CA TYR A 593 13.73 27.71 31.31
C TYR A 593 14.25 29.07 31.85
N ARG A 594 13.74 30.18 31.28
CA ARG A 594 13.70 31.49 31.97
C ARG A 594 12.47 32.28 31.54
N ILE A 595 11.60 32.58 32.49
CA ILE A 595 10.38 33.37 32.27
C ILE A 595 10.72 34.86 32.39
N GLN A 596 10.22 35.68 31.47
CA GLN A 596 10.14 37.13 31.64
C GLN A 596 8.80 37.64 31.09
N LYS A 597 8.03 38.37 31.91
CA LYS A 597 6.76 39.01 31.53
C LYS A 597 6.99 40.50 31.29
N GLN A 598 6.31 41.10 30.31
CA GLN A 598 5.78 42.48 30.43
C GLN A 598 4.67 42.80 29.40
N ASN A 599 3.47 43.05 29.94
CA ASN A 599 2.35 43.95 29.60
C ASN A 599 1.94 44.29 28.12
N PRO A 600 0.61 44.32 27.83
CA PRO A 600 -0.05 45.00 26.68
C PRO A 600 -0.76 46.32 27.13
N PRO A 601 -1.71 46.97 26.39
CA PRO A 601 -1.99 47.16 24.94
C PRO A 601 -1.91 48.72 24.62
N PRO A 602 -2.85 49.50 24.00
CA PRO A 602 -3.93 49.29 23.01
C PRO A 602 -3.83 50.17 21.70
N PRO A 603 -4.66 51.21 21.33
CA PRO A 603 -5.14 51.31 19.92
C PRO A 603 -5.22 52.69 19.18
N GLY A 604 -5.09 52.66 17.84
CA GLY A 604 -6.07 53.29 16.91
C GLY A 604 -5.91 54.73 16.37
N SER A 605 -5.61 54.86 15.06
CA SER A 605 -5.98 55.98 14.16
C SER A 605 -5.71 55.57 12.69
N ILE A 606 -6.71 55.45 11.79
CA ILE A 606 -7.33 56.51 10.95
C ILE A 606 -6.45 56.98 9.76
N ILE A 607 -6.89 56.60 8.54
CA ILE A 607 -6.68 57.22 7.20
C ILE A 607 -5.22 57.40 6.67
N GLU A 608 -4.88 56.64 5.63
CA GLU A 608 -4.75 57.20 4.27
C GLU A 608 -4.95 56.13 3.18
N THR A 609 -5.77 56.41 2.16
CA THR A 609 -5.92 55.57 0.96
C THR A 609 -5.71 56.43 -0.29
N ARG A 610 -4.46 56.50 -0.78
CA ARG A 610 -4.09 57.35 -1.91
C ARG A 610 -4.44 56.70 -3.25
N LYS A 611 -5.50 57.17 -3.89
CA LYS A 611 -5.91 56.80 -5.25
C LYS A 611 -5.01 57.46 -6.31
N LEU A 612 -4.80 56.75 -7.43
CA LEU A 612 -4.72 57.33 -8.78
C LEU A 612 -5.11 56.22 -9.77
N GLU A 613 -6.35 56.12 -10.28
CA GLU A 613 -7.07 56.99 -11.24
C GLU A 613 -6.56 56.94 -12.70
N LYS A 614 -7.29 56.16 -13.53
CA LYS A 614 -7.70 56.45 -14.93
C LYS A 614 -6.59 56.52 -16.01
N ALA A 615 -6.88 56.41 -17.31
CA ALA A 615 -8.15 56.34 -18.06
C ALA A 615 -8.26 55.02 -18.86
N LYS A 616 -9.41 54.39 -19.12
CA LYS A 616 -10.67 54.85 -19.77
C LYS A 616 -10.52 55.26 -21.26
N THR A 617 -10.92 54.36 -22.15
CA THR A 617 -11.79 54.67 -23.30
C THR A 617 -12.90 53.61 -23.38
N SER A 618 -14.00 53.93 -24.07
CA SER A 618 -15.22 53.10 -24.05
C SER A 618 -16.10 53.38 -25.26
N VAL A 619 -16.56 52.34 -25.95
CA VAL A 619 -17.71 52.40 -26.88
C VAL A 619 -18.60 51.19 -26.62
N SER A 620 -19.91 51.38 -26.75
CA SER A 620 -20.95 50.41 -26.39
C SER A 620 -21.86 50.09 -27.58
N LYS A 621 -22.53 48.93 -27.54
CA LYS A 621 -23.82 48.67 -28.22
C LYS A 621 -24.68 47.75 -27.35
N LYS A 622 -26.00 47.87 -27.49
CA LYS A 622 -27.08 47.17 -26.74
C LYS A 622 -27.83 46.19 -27.67
N VAL A 623 -28.96 45.66 -27.17
CA VAL A 623 -30.09 45.01 -27.90
C VAL A 623 -29.87 43.50 -28.13
N LEU A 624 -30.80 42.58 -27.79
CA LEU A 624 -32.00 42.61 -26.92
C LEU A 624 -32.41 41.16 -26.58
N LEU A 625 -33.10 40.93 -25.45
CA LEU A 625 -33.75 39.64 -25.12
C LEU A 625 -35.16 39.53 -25.74
N PRO A 626 -35.75 38.33 -25.70
CA PRO A 626 -37.09 38.22 -25.12
C PRO A 626 -37.17 37.16 -24.00
N ASN A 627 -38.01 37.44 -23.00
CA ASN A 627 -38.41 36.45 -21.99
C ASN A 627 -39.49 35.50 -22.55
N ILE A 628 -39.54 34.29 -22.00
CA ILE A 628 -40.78 33.54 -21.81
C ILE A 628 -40.81 33.01 -20.37
N SER A 629 -42.00 32.92 -19.76
CA SER A 629 -42.17 32.67 -18.33
C SER A 629 -43.37 31.75 -18.04
N GLY A 630 -43.28 30.95 -16.99
CA GLY A 630 -44.31 29.97 -16.59
C GLY A 630 -44.18 28.63 -17.32
N ILE A 631 -44.72 27.52 -16.81
CA ILE A 631 -45.84 27.36 -15.86
C ILE A 631 -45.56 26.24 -14.84
N PHE A 632 -46.17 26.32 -13.64
CA PHE A 632 -46.16 25.26 -12.63
C PHE A 632 -47.06 24.08 -13.02
N HIS A 633 -46.58 22.84 -12.83
CA HIS A 633 -47.47 21.72 -12.47
C HIS A 633 -46.92 20.90 -11.30
N ARG A 634 -47.40 21.25 -10.10
CA ARG A 634 -47.16 20.57 -8.83
C ARG A 634 -48.08 19.35 -8.70
N LYS A 635 -47.64 18.14 -9.11
CA LYS A 635 -48.42 16.91 -8.85
C LYS A 635 -48.15 16.37 -7.44
N LYS A 636 -48.98 16.79 -6.48
CA LYS A 636 -49.21 16.06 -5.23
C LYS A 636 -49.85 14.70 -5.57
N SER A 637 -49.35 13.61 -5.00
CA SER A 637 -50.20 12.47 -4.63
C SER A 637 -50.55 12.60 -3.13
N GLN A 638 -51.68 12.01 -2.72
CA GLN A 638 -52.31 12.27 -1.43
C GLN A 638 -52.09 11.10 -0.46
N VAL A 639 -52.03 11.41 0.84
CA VAL A 639 -51.99 10.42 1.93
C VAL A 639 -53.42 10.09 2.36
N GLU A 640 -53.77 8.81 2.30
CA GLU A 640 -54.99 8.22 2.88
C GLU A 640 -54.80 6.69 2.84
N GLY A 641 -54.93 5.90 3.92
CA GLY A 641 -55.02 6.21 5.35
C GLY A 641 -55.20 4.90 6.14
N GLY A 642 -54.47 4.65 7.23
CA GLY A 642 -54.63 3.40 8.00
C GLY A 642 -53.48 3.03 8.96
N LEU A 643 -53.73 3.24 10.25
CA LEU A 643 -53.15 2.53 11.41
C LEU A 643 -54.33 1.94 12.21
N PRO A 644 -54.15 1.06 13.22
CA PRO A 644 -52.98 0.25 13.61
C PRO A 644 -53.33 -1.27 13.75
N SER A 645 -52.34 -2.14 14.05
CA SER A 645 -52.62 -3.46 14.66
C SER A 645 -51.43 -4.09 15.41
N TYR A 646 -51.61 -4.30 16.72
CA TYR A 646 -51.01 -5.32 17.62
C TYR A 646 -49.49 -5.65 17.62
N LEU A 647 -48.84 -5.20 18.71
CA LEU A 647 -47.95 -6.01 19.58
C LEU A 647 -48.84 -6.84 20.56
N PRO A 648 -48.34 -7.71 21.49
CA PRO A 648 -46.96 -8.03 21.87
C PRO A 648 -46.65 -9.56 22.02
N GLY A 649 -45.45 -9.88 22.51
CA GLY A 649 -45.08 -11.20 23.09
C GLY A 649 -43.80 -11.81 22.48
N GLU A 650 -42.88 -12.41 23.24
CA GLU A 650 -42.72 -12.45 24.71
C GLU A 650 -41.27 -12.86 25.06
N ASN A 651 -40.78 -12.51 26.26
CA ASN A 651 -39.45 -12.91 26.75
C ASN A 651 -39.59 -13.96 27.87
N ALA A 652 -39.08 -15.18 27.68
CA ALA A 652 -38.69 -16.08 28.79
C ALA A 652 -37.94 -17.34 28.32
N LEU A 653 -36.61 -17.34 28.47
CA LEU A 653 -35.79 -18.43 29.05
C LEU A 653 -34.31 -18.01 29.13
#